data_AF-A0A2P6VDL5-F1
#
_entry.id   AF-A0A2P6VDL5-F1
#
_cell.length_a   1.000
_cell.length_b   1.000
_cell.length_c   1.000
_cell.angle_alpha   90.00
_cell.angle_beta   90.00
_cell.angle_gamma   90.00
#
_symmetry.space_group_name_H-M   'P 1'
#
loop_
_entity.id
_entity.type
_entity.pdbx_description
1 polymer ?
#
loop_
_entity_poly.entity_id
_entity_poly.type
_entity_poly.pdbx_seq_one_letter_code
_entity_poly.pdbx_strand_id
1 'polypeptide(L)'
;MAAAAAVKQQLEDNWSNSRQHNVFPLAQIDYIMRRKRAQQGLTVTQAPAASGRRRRGAGGDQEDAELVLPRWDVEPKELSNRLLRQFHLDKTIDGKEVLLRSVSRNDELGIAVSRKVLVVAAEEVPAFFAKHHGIQGQGWNSPARLFHHLHHAVPTQLMPAPGGQPRLVHGAEGFTVETAKAWCTECPVRADMAAKKPAEKRVVHPIVAIMTLMHLAADLIDLGAGRDERYRYVLVVIDVFSRYCWLYPLASKTTIGVARHLYFQFMRTQVPAKLQTDNGLEFCGKEVKELCELFNVRHAKSMPGHPETNGCVERKNRELKNKIRALLMACPLFDWAFHVLTVMQMVNNSPTSALGGMAPTKALFGTLPSNMNLPLLDDIVRLLGFTSSAEANDADTPPAPATRKGSAAQPKRRRTLSELMPGVQPALSMDDVVESEPLLKANKQFQAFIAKRYGITDVENELAVDPWYSGYRFGHPAGRILQFLLYRRSSPNDNHYAHPLDAVVFYDPHTDTIHDIQAWGGDQAAPVPRADANYHRDLIERPWRTSMKPLDVVQPEGPSFSVDGNTVSWEGWQFHVGFSWREGLILNDIQYNDQGRLRPVMHRAALAEIIVPYGEGRDPFQYKCAYDICDYGLGLCANSLELGCDCLGHIKYFDAVVNNAKGQPVTIRKAVCMHEEDASIAWKQLDYRTGHLEVRRLRRLVVSFWATIANYSYGFYWYLGQDGTISFECKLTGIVSTNSLYPDEFTPDGAGEPRWGTRVGPGVVAQVHQHFFCVRLDPAVDCPEGGKNLQVLEVEAVPAQMGPENMHGVGFDVAERVLRSEGEAVRDCAHERSRVWKVQNPNVLNPTTGKPVAFKIMPATPCPPMLAHPTSAHATRGNFATKHLWVTAYDPKEMNPAGDYPLHPDPTQNTGLADWAAKDRPLDGADCVLWFNLGITHVVRPEDWPVMPVESLMLHFKPWGFFDSNPALDIPPIRNAASRNFDDAARKGAPGATKQVVAACCAKPPQPPAQPLSRL
;
A
#
# COMPACT_ATOMS: atom_id res chain seq x y z
N MET A 1 -52.03 -0.04 2.41
CA MET A 1 -51.50 1.33 2.20
C MET A 1 -50.78 1.90 3.43
N ALA A 2 -51.28 1.77 4.66
CA ALA A 2 -50.55 2.21 5.87
C ALA A 2 -49.21 1.48 6.12
N ALA A 3 -49.10 0.19 5.78
CA ALA A 3 -47.86 -0.58 5.89
C ALA A 3 -46.78 -0.15 4.88
N ALA A 4 -47.18 0.32 3.69
CA ALA A 4 -46.25 0.81 2.67
C ALA A 4 -45.72 2.21 3.00
N ALA A 5 -46.54 3.06 3.63
CA ALA A 5 -46.12 4.36 4.15
C ALA A 5 -45.14 4.22 5.33
N ALA A 6 -45.36 3.25 6.23
CA ALA A 6 -44.45 2.96 7.33
C ALA A 6 -43.09 2.43 6.85
N VAL A 7 -43.08 1.59 5.81
CA VAL A 7 -41.84 1.08 5.19
C VAL A 7 -41.09 2.19 4.45
N LYS A 8 -41.79 3.10 3.77
CA LYS A 8 -41.19 4.25 3.09
C LYS A 8 -40.57 5.25 4.08
N GLN A 9 -41.27 5.59 5.16
CA GLN A 9 -40.74 6.42 6.25
C GLN A 9 -39.50 5.78 6.89
N GLN A 10 -39.54 4.46 7.12
CA GLN A 10 -38.44 3.70 7.69
C GLN A 10 -37.23 3.58 6.74
N LEU A 11 -37.44 3.62 5.43
CA LEU A 11 -36.38 3.67 4.42
C LEU A 11 -35.76 5.07 4.32
N GLU A 12 -36.57 6.13 4.40
CA GLU A 12 -36.12 7.52 4.41
C GLU A 12 -35.34 7.87 5.70
N ASP A 13 -35.75 7.33 6.85
CA ASP A 13 -35.04 7.44 8.13
C ASP A 13 -33.73 6.63 8.16
N ASN A 14 -33.65 5.54 7.40
CA ASN A 14 -32.42 4.75 7.21
C ASN A 14 -31.45 5.41 6.21
N TRP A 15 -31.98 6.14 5.21
CA TRP A 15 -31.18 6.81 4.17
C TRP A 15 -30.55 8.13 4.67
N SER A 16 -31.20 8.82 5.62
CA SER A 16 -30.67 10.04 6.23
C SER A 16 -29.54 9.79 7.24
N ASN A 17 -29.51 8.61 7.88
CA ASN A 17 -28.50 8.23 8.87
C ASN A 17 -27.19 7.66 8.27
N SER A 18 -27.12 7.39 6.96
CA SER A 18 -25.93 6.80 6.31
C SER A 18 -24.91 7.83 5.80
N ARG A 19 -25.22 9.13 5.83
CA ARG A 19 -24.29 10.21 5.41
C ARG A 19 -23.21 10.57 6.42
N GLN A 20 -23.22 9.97 7.62
CA GLN A 20 -22.20 10.21 8.63
C GLN A 20 -21.71 8.86 9.19
N HIS A 21 -20.50 8.48 8.76
CA HIS A 21 -19.63 7.41 9.28
C HIS A 21 -19.54 6.13 8.42
N ASN A 22 -18.32 5.88 7.92
CA ASN A 22 -17.85 4.62 7.36
C ASN A 22 -18.08 3.46 8.32
N VAL A 23 -19.18 2.71 8.19
CA VAL A 23 -19.30 1.38 8.81
C VAL A 23 -20.24 0.44 8.03
N PHE A 24 -19.70 -0.38 7.12
CA PHE A 24 -20.13 -1.77 6.97
C PHE A 24 -19.17 -2.61 7.84
N PRO A 25 -19.61 -3.50 8.75
CA PRO A 25 -20.79 -4.37 8.68
C PRO A 25 -21.67 -4.27 9.94
N LEU A 26 -22.83 -3.61 9.84
CA LEU A 26 -23.76 -3.44 10.97
C LEU A 26 -25.19 -3.79 10.64
N ALA A 27 -25.61 -3.49 9.41
CA ALA A 27 -26.94 -3.84 8.92
C ALA A 27 -27.13 -5.37 8.80
N GLN A 28 -26.06 -6.13 8.53
CA GLN A 28 -26.12 -7.59 8.38
C GLN A 28 -26.44 -8.32 9.70
N ILE A 29 -25.97 -7.82 10.86
CA ILE A 29 -26.20 -8.48 12.15
C ILE A 29 -27.67 -8.32 12.58
N ASP A 30 -28.23 -7.12 12.41
CA ASP A 30 -29.64 -6.85 12.76
C ASP A 30 -30.60 -7.57 11.80
N TYR A 31 -30.21 -7.71 10.52
CA TYR A 31 -30.91 -8.51 9.53
C TYR A 31 -30.90 -10.02 9.87
N ILE A 32 -29.76 -10.58 10.25
CA ILE A 32 -29.62 -12.01 10.64
C ILE A 32 -30.42 -12.30 11.92
N MET A 33 -30.38 -11.42 12.93
CA MET A 33 -31.12 -11.58 14.18
C MET A 33 -32.64 -11.47 14.00
N ARG A 34 -33.11 -10.58 13.10
CA ARG A 34 -34.54 -10.47 12.75
C ARG A 34 -35.03 -11.69 11.95
N ARG A 35 -34.21 -12.22 11.03
CA ARG A 35 -34.55 -13.39 10.21
C ARG A 35 -34.62 -14.68 11.05
N LYS A 36 -33.75 -14.83 12.06
CA LYS A 36 -33.79 -15.96 13.01
C LYS A 36 -35.05 -15.93 13.89
N ARG A 37 -35.51 -14.74 14.29
CA ARG A 37 -36.76 -14.57 15.06
C ARG A 37 -38.02 -14.84 14.22
N ALA A 38 -37.99 -14.52 12.92
CA ALA A 38 -39.07 -14.87 11.99
C ALA A 38 -39.12 -16.38 11.67
N GLN A 39 -37.96 -17.06 11.61
CA GLN A 39 -37.88 -18.51 11.38
C GLN A 39 -38.30 -19.36 12.61
N GLN A 40 -38.36 -18.78 13.81
CA GLN A 40 -38.74 -19.47 15.05
C GLN A 40 -40.22 -19.33 15.43
N GLY A 41 -41.08 -18.76 14.57
CA GLY A 41 -42.54 -18.80 14.75
C GLY A 41 -43.10 -18.06 15.97
N LEU A 42 -42.32 -17.20 16.63
CA LEU A 42 -42.76 -16.44 17.81
C LEU A 42 -43.55 -15.19 17.37
N THR A 43 -44.88 -15.31 17.31
CA THR A 43 -45.80 -14.18 17.22
C THR A 43 -45.88 -13.47 18.57
N VAL A 44 -45.51 -12.18 18.61
CA VAL A 44 -45.67 -11.34 19.81
C VAL A 44 -47.10 -10.82 19.84
N THR A 45 -47.93 -11.42 20.69
CA THR A 45 -49.16 -10.79 21.19
C THR A 45 -48.79 -9.76 22.26
N GLN A 46 -49.35 -8.55 22.13
CA GLN A 46 -49.25 -7.51 23.16
C GLN A 46 -49.97 -7.94 24.44
N ALA A 47 -49.33 -7.77 25.59
CA ALA A 47 -50.00 -7.72 26.89
C ALA A 47 -49.13 -7.02 27.96
N PRO A 48 -49.75 -6.46 29.02
CA PRO A 48 -49.38 -5.18 29.62
C PRO A 48 -48.66 -5.27 30.97
N ALA A 49 -48.52 -4.10 31.59
CA ALA A 49 -47.77 -3.72 32.78
C ALA A 49 -47.83 -4.64 34.03
N ALA A 50 -46.67 -4.71 34.67
CA ALA A 50 -46.33 -4.92 36.09
C ALA A 50 -47.40 -5.42 37.08
N SER A 51 -47.09 -6.52 37.78
CA SER A 51 -47.20 -6.62 39.25
C SER A 51 -46.39 -7.82 39.77
N GLY A 52 -45.76 -7.67 40.94
CA GLY A 52 -44.75 -8.60 41.45
C GLY A 52 -45.27 -9.73 42.35
N ARG A 53 -44.38 -10.68 42.66
CA ARG A 53 -44.13 -11.24 44.00
C ARG A 53 -43.08 -12.36 43.93
N ARG A 54 -42.20 -12.38 44.94
CA ARG A 54 -41.23 -13.44 45.23
C ARG A 54 -41.90 -14.77 45.53
N ARG A 55 -41.23 -15.90 45.21
CA ARG A 55 -41.13 -17.08 46.09
C ARG A 55 -39.87 -17.91 45.79
N ARG A 56 -39.27 -18.44 46.86
CA ARG A 56 -38.10 -19.33 46.96
C ARG A 56 -38.54 -20.81 46.96
N GLY A 57 -37.61 -21.72 46.64
CA GLY A 57 -37.57 -23.14 47.05
C GLY A 57 -37.04 -24.04 45.93
N ALA A 58 -35.78 -24.52 46.01
CA ALA A 58 -35.35 -25.89 46.42
C ALA A 58 -35.36 -26.87 45.23
N GLY A 59 -34.39 -27.75 44.95
CA GLY A 59 -33.12 -28.20 45.53
C GLY A 59 -32.70 -29.52 44.84
N GLY A 60 -31.39 -29.82 44.82
CA GLY A 60 -30.75 -31.11 44.52
C GLY A 60 -30.44 -31.43 43.04
N ASP A 61 -29.44 -32.24 42.67
CA ASP A 61 -28.15 -32.69 43.23
C ASP A 61 -27.49 -33.58 42.14
N GLN A 62 -26.17 -33.82 42.25
CA GLN A 62 -25.32 -34.80 41.50
C GLN A 62 -24.92 -34.47 40.05
N GLU A 63 -23.75 -34.83 39.49
CA GLU A 63 -22.38 -35.31 39.85
C GLU A 63 -21.68 -35.49 38.47
N ASP A 64 -20.61 -34.76 38.14
CA ASP A 64 -19.18 -35.13 38.15
C ASP A 64 -18.74 -36.29 37.23
N ALA A 65 -17.83 -35.98 36.29
CA ALA A 65 -16.82 -36.90 35.76
C ALA A 65 -15.57 -36.12 35.27
N GLU A 66 -14.45 -36.37 35.94
CA GLU A 66 -13.11 -35.82 35.75
C GLU A 66 -12.43 -36.24 34.44
N LEU A 67 -11.45 -35.44 33.99
CA LEU A 67 -10.35 -35.94 33.17
C LEU A 67 -9.01 -35.51 33.80
N VAL A 68 -8.24 -36.50 34.26
CA VAL A 68 -6.92 -36.38 34.87
C VAL A 68 -5.83 -36.40 33.80
N LEU A 69 -4.79 -35.57 33.94
CA LEU A 69 -3.50 -35.72 33.24
C LEU A 69 -2.31 -35.58 34.23
N PRO A 70 -1.16 -36.22 33.96
CA PRO A 70 -0.18 -36.66 34.97
C PRO A 70 0.91 -35.64 35.35
N ARG A 71 1.45 -35.80 36.57
CA ARG A 71 2.57 -35.06 37.17
C ARG A 71 3.94 -35.62 36.76
N TRP A 72 4.93 -34.74 36.54
CA TRP A 72 6.37 -35.03 36.63
C TRP A 72 7.03 -33.98 37.55
N ASP A 73 7.82 -34.46 38.52
CA ASP A 73 8.49 -33.71 39.59
C ASP A 73 9.97 -33.36 39.27
N VAL A 74 10.53 -32.45 40.08
CA VAL A 74 11.94 -32.29 40.56
C VAL A 74 12.63 -30.92 40.26
N GLU A 75 13.33 -30.45 41.30
CA GLU A 75 13.79 -29.10 41.68
C GLU A 75 15.17 -28.60 41.14
N PRO A 76 15.49 -27.28 41.31
CA PRO A 76 16.65 -26.59 40.73
C PRO A 76 17.88 -26.44 41.65
N LYS A 77 19.07 -26.86 41.20
CA LYS A 77 20.39 -26.46 41.76
C LYS A 77 21.52 -26.69 40.72
N GLU A 78 22.51 -25.78 40.76
CA GLU A 78 23.80 -25.78 40.04
C GLU A 78 23.85 -25.28 38.57
N LEU A 79 24.09 -23.96 38.40
CA LEU A 79 25.18 -23.46 37.53
C LEU A 79 25.47 -21.98 37.82
N SER A 80 26.00 -21.68 39.01
CA SER A 80 26.68 -20.42 39.31
C SER A 80 28.16 -20.71 39.57
N ASN A 81 29.03 -19.88 39.00
CA ASN A 81 30.51 -19.83 39.13
C ASN A 81 31.32 -20.31 37.91
N ARG A 82 31.47 -19.40 36.94
CA ARG A 82 32.60 -19.23 35.99
C ARG A 82 32.08 -18.23 34.94
N LEU A 83 32.31 -16.92 35.02
CA LEU A 83 33.59 -16.26 34.78
C LEU A 83 33.45 -14.77 35.09
N LEU A 84 34.03 -14.32 36.20
CA LEU A 84 34.48 -12.93 36.39
C LEU A 84 36.01 -12.95 36.26
N ARG A 85 36.58 -12.15 35.35
CA ARG A 85 37.90 -11.45 35.41
C ARG A 85 38.40 -11.05 34.02
N GLN A 86 38.41 -9.74 33.73
CA GLN A 86 39.55 -8.92 33.25
C GLN A 86 39.08 -7.72 32.42
N PHE A 87 39.23 -6.52 33.01
CA PHE A 87 39.34 -5.23 32.32
C PHE A 87 40.77 -4.73 32.51
N HIS A 88 41.38 -4.12 31.48
CA HIS A 88 42.48 -3.14 31.59
C HIS A 88 42.21 -2.00 30.59
N LEU A 89 42.44 -0.76 31.04
CA LEU A 89 42.32 0.53 30.34
C LEU A 89 43.73 1.17 30.28
N ASP A 90 44.01 2.03 29.28
CA ASP A 90 44.70 3.33 29.47
C ASP A 90 45.00 4.13 28.19
N LYS A 91 44.51 5.38 28.12
CA LYS A 91 45.24 6.62 27.74
C LYS A 91 44.35 7.89 27.86
N THR A 92 44.94 8.99 28.30
CA THR A 92 44.36 10.33 28.54
C THR A 92 44.67 11.34 27.43
N ILE A 93 43.79 12.33 27.23
CA ILE A 93 44.01 13.54 26.41
C ILE A 93 43.52 14.77 27.23
N ASP A 94 44.35 15.80 27.37
CA ASP A 94 44.07 17.10 28.04
C ASP A 94 43.46 17.05 29.45
N GLY A 95 44.02 16.20 30.32
CA GLY A 95 43.71 16.22 31.77
C GLY A 95 42.29 15.78 32.14
N LYS A 96 41.52 15.24 31.20
CA LYS A 96 40.21 14.63 31.45
C LYS A 96 40.20 13.18 30.97
N GLU A 97 39.64 12.30 31.78
CA GLU A 97 39.41 10.90 31.40
C GLU A 97 38.35 10.85 30.28
N VAL A 98 38.68 10.18 29.17
CA VAL A 98 37.75 9.95 28.05
C VAL A 98 37.56 8.44 27.91
N LEU A 99 36.32 7.96 28.03
CA LEU A 99 36.00 6.56 27.77
C LEU A 99 35.71 6.35 26.27
N LEU A 100 36.57 5.59 25.60
CA LEU A 100 36.32 5.02 24.27
C LEU A 100 35.56 3.68 24.40
N ARG A 101 34.41 3.62 23.72
CA ARG A 101 33.62 2.45 23.28
C ARG A 101 33.33 1.32 24.31
N SER A 102 32.03 1.08 24.52
CA SER A 102 31.49 -0.26 24.79
C SER A 102 30.40 -0.56 23.76
N VAL A 103 30.62 -1.64 23.01
CA VAL A 103 29.67 -2.30 22.12
C VAL A 103 28.76 -3.15 23.02
N SER A 104 27.45 -2.92 23.03
CA SER A 104 26.54 -3.94 23.57
C SER A 104 26.31 -4.99 22.48
N ARG A 105 26.99 -6.12 22.61
CA ARG A 105 26.60 -7.36 21.93
C ARG A 105 25.27 -7.80 22.53
N ASN A 106 24.24 -7.92 21.71
CA ASN A 106 23.01 -8.60 22.08
C ASN A 106 23.17 -10.03 21.56
N ASP A 107 23.49 -10.99 22.44
CA ASP A 107 23.94 -12.33 22.05
C ASP A 107 22.84 -13.21 21.42
N GLU A 108 21.61 -12.70 21.28
CA GLU A 108 20.53 -13.37 20.55
C GLU A 108 20.28 -12.82 19.13
N LEU A 109 20.88 -11.69 18.72
CA LEU A 109 20.55 -11.06 17.43
C LEU A 109 21.74 -10.47 16.62
N GLY A 110 22.99 -10.54 17.08
CA GLY A 110 24.16 -10.30 16.21
C GLY A 110 24.32 -8.91 15.54
N ILE A 111 23.53 -7.89 15.86
CA ILE A 111 23.61 -6.55 15.25
C ILE A 111 24.35 -5.56 16.18
N ALA A 112 25.37 -4.88 15.65
CA ALA A 112 26.10 -3.80 16.31
C ALA A 112 25.65 -2.42 15.78
N VAL A 113 25.28 -1.49 16.66
CA VAL A 113 24.93 -0.11 16.30
C VAL A 113 25.97 0.85 16.90
N SER A 114 26.61 1.69 16.08
CA SER A 114 27.48 2.78 16.57
C SER A 114 26.82 4.14 16.38
N ARG A 115 26.73 4.95 17.45
CA ARG A 115 26.33 6.37 17.38
C ARG A 115 27.47 7.25 17.92
N LYS A 116 27.75 8.37 17.25
CA LYS A 116 28.61 9.45 17.77
C LYS A 116 27.80 10.29 18.77
N VAL A 117 28.37 10.61 19.92
CA VAL A 117 27.78 11.46 20.96
C VAL A 117 28.71 12.65 21.19
N LEU A 118 28.16 13.86 21.24
CA LEU A 118 28.85 15.06 21.72
C LEU A 118 28.43 15.27 23.17
N VAL A 119 29.38 15.52 24.07
CA VAL A 119 29.13 15.73 25.51
C VAL A 119 29.35 17.22 25.81
N VAL A 120 28.37 17.85 26.47
CA VAL A 120 28.44 19.24 26.96
C VAL A 120 28.00 19.23 28.43
N ALA A 121 28.63 20.04 29.28
CA ALA A 121 28.35 20.07 30.72
C ALA A 121 26.90 20.53 31.01
N ALA A 122 26.25 19.94 32.02
CA ALA A 122 24.84 20.14 32.36
C ALA A 122 24.46 21.62 32.59
N GLU A 123 25.40 22.40 33.11
CA GLU A 123 25.26 23.82 33.41
C GLU A 123 25.33 24.72 32.15
N GLU A 124 25.82 24.19 31.02
CA GLU A 124 25.88 24.89 29.74
C GLU A 124 24.69 24.55 28.82
N VAL A 125 23.85 23.57 29.19
CA VAL A 125 22.71 23.09 28.38
C VAL A 125 21.70 24.21 28.07
N PRO A 126 21.28 25.08 29.01
CA PRO A 126 20.36 26.18 28.70
C PRO A 126 20.95 27.20 27.72
N ALA A 127 22.25 27.49 27.85
CA ALA A 127 22.98 28.42 26.97
C ALA A 127 23.21 27.81 25.57
N PHE A 128 23.46 26.51 25.49
CA PHE A 128 23.59 25.75 24.25
C PHE A 128 22.28 25.75 23.43
N PHE A 129 21.14 25.51 24.09
CA PHE A 129 19.83 25.58 23.43
C PHE A 129 19.45 27.02 23.04
N ALA A 130 19.75 28.02 23.87
CA ALA A 130 19.53 29.43 23.54
C ALA A 130 20.37 29.91 22.33
N LYS A 131 21.61 29.42 22.19
CA LYS A 131 22.54 29.80 21.12
C LYS A 131 22.26 29.13 19.77
N HIS A 132 21.67 27.94 19.76
CA HIS A 132 21.42 27.18 18.53
C HIS A 132 19.97 27.15 18.06
N HIS A 133 19.00 27.54 18.90
CA HIS A 133 17.59 27.59 18.53
C HIS A 133 16.94 28.98 18.62
N GLY A 134 17.70 30.03 18.94
CA GLY A 134 17.32 31.42 18.64
C GLY A 134 16.09 31.97 19.37
N ILE A 135 15.88 31.62 20.63
CA ILE A 135 14.75 32.15 21.43
C ILE A 135 15.29 32.71 22.75
N GLN A 136 15.23 34.04 22.91
CA GLN A 136 15.38 34.73 24.19
C GLN A 136 13.98 35.02 24.74
N GLY A 137 13.70 34.56 25.95
CA GLY A 137 12.60 35.10 26.78
C GLY A 137 11.36 34.21 26.95
N GLN A 138 11.13 33.83 28.21
CA GLN A 138 9.85 33.54 28.87
C GLN A 138 8.83 32.62 28.17
N GLY A 139 8.90 31.31 28.45
CA GLY A 139 7.84 30.37 28.05
C GLY A 139 7.87 28.97 28.68
N TRP A 140 8.84 28.67 29.56
CA TRP A 140 8.91 27.38 30.25
C TRP A 140 8.44 27.49 31.71
N ASN A 141 7.20 27.96 31.92
CA ASN A 141 6.63 28.08 33.28
C ASN A 141 5.67 26.94 33.64
N SER A 142 5.56 25.86 32.86
CA SER A 142 4.81 24.67 33.30
C SER A 142 5.74 23.44 33.38
N PRO A 143 6.02 22.93 34.60
CA PRO A 143 6.69 21.64 34.82
C PRO A 143 6.02 20.48 34.07
N ALA A 144 4.73 20.60 33.73
CA ALA A 144 3.95 19.61 32.99
C ALA A 144 4.46 19.35 31.57
N ARG A 145 4.97 20.37 30.85
CA ARG A 145 5.50 20.20 29.48
C ARG A 145 6.87 19.52 29.45
N LEU A 146 7.73 19.82 30.41
CA LEU A 146 9.02 19.13 30.55
C LEU A 146 8.82 17.68 31.01
N PHE A 147 7.87 17.44 31.92
CA PHE A 147 7.48 16.10 32.36
C PHE A 147 6.89 15.27 31.22
N HIS A 148 6.05 15.87 30.36
CA HIS A 148 5.51 15.21 29.17
C HIS A 148 6.63 14.76 28.21
N HIS A 149 7.61 15.62 27.94
CA HIS A 149 8.75 15.30 27.07
C HIS A 149 9.65 14.18 27.62
N LEU A 150 9.91 14.18 28.93
CA LEU A 150 10.73 13.16 29.59
C LEU A 150 10.01 11.81 29.75
N HIS A 151 8.68 11.80 29.87
CA HIS A 151 7.89 10.58 30.08
C HIS A 151 7.61 9.78 28.79
N HIS A 152 7.81 10.41 27.61
CA HIS A 152 7.74 9.77 26.29
C HIS A 152 9.05 9.11 25.84
N ALA A 153 10.16 9.34 26.57
CA ALA A 153 11.34 8.49 26.52
C ALA A 153 11.08 7.25 27.40
N VAL A 154 10.65 6.15 26.79
CA VAL A 154 10.29 4.93 27.51
C VAL A 154 11.49 4.36 28.30
N PRO A 155 11.30 3.92 29.56
CA PRO A 155 12.34 3.22 30.32
C PRO A 155 12.58 1.81 29.75
N THR A 156 13.83 1.53 29.38
CA THR A 156 14.38 0.18 29.17
C THR A 156 14.40 -0.60 30.50
N GLN A 157 14.23 -1.93 30.40
CA GLN A 157 14.02 -2.88 31.50
C GLN A 157 14.93 -2.70 32.73
N LEU A 158 14.34 -2.74 33.92
CA LEU A 158 15.01 -3.05 35.19
C LEU A 158 15.39 -4.53 35.22
N MET A 159 16.68 -4.86 35.15
CA MET A 159 17.22 -6.18 35.50
C MET A 159 17.69 -6.16 36.97
N PRO A 160 17.43 -7.20 37.78
CA PRO A 160 17.99 -7.30 39.12
C PRO A 160 19.46 -7.72 39.04
N ALA A 161 20.36 -6.98 39.71
CA ALA A 161 21.72 -7.42 39.99
C ALA A 161 21.77 -8.11 41.38
N PRO A 162 22.52 -9.21 41.56
CA PRO A 162 22.75 -9.78 42.88
C PRO A 162 23.60 -8.81 43.72
N GLY A 163 23.03 -8.26 44.80
CA GLY A 163 23.82 -7.65 45.89
C GLY A 163 24.00 -6.12 45.93
N GLY A 164 23.05 -5.31 45.47
CA GLY A 164 23.11 -3.85 45.72
C GLY A 164 21.96 -3.06 45.08
N GLN A 165 21.56 -1.94 45.70
CA GLN A 165 20.35 -1.17 45.38
C GLN A 165 20.15 -0.81 43.88
N PRO A 166 18.89 -0.69 43.40
CA PRO A 166 18.59 -0.35 42.00
C PRO A 166 18.97 1.10 41.67
N ARG A 167 19.74 1.31 40.60
CA ARG A 167 19.99 2.63 39.98
C ARG A 167 19.27 2.73 38.63
N LEU A 168 18.58 3.85 38.40
CA LEU A 168 18.03 4.25 37.11
C LEU A 168 19.17 4.55 36.12
N VAL A 169 19.13 3.99 34.91
CA VAL A 169 19.97 4.40 33.80
C VAL A 169 19.07 4.91 32.68
N HIS A 170 18.68 6.18 32.80
CA HIS A 170 18.67 7.17 31.72
C HIS A 170 18.22 8.51 32.32
N GLY A 171 19.11 9.49 32.29
CA GLY A 171 18.84 10.85 32.70
C GLY A 171 20.10 11.68 32.49
N ALA A 172 19.92 12.88 31.97
CA ALA A 172 20.93 13.93 32.03
C ALA A 172 21.60 13.94 33.42
N GLU A 173 22.92 14.11 33.47
CA GLU A 173 23.62 14.32 34.75
C GLU A 173 22.92 15.46 35.51
N GLY A 174 22.40 15.13 36.70
CA GLY A 174 21.69 16.08 37.58
C GLY A 174 20.22 15.74 37.89
N PHE A 175 19.58 14.82 37.16
CA PHE A 175 18.19 14.46 37.43
C PHE A 175 18.07 13.19 38.29
N THR A 176 18.08 13.33 39.61
CA THR A 176 18.03 12.17 40.53
C THR A 176 16.60 11.76 40.89
N VAL A 177 16.46 10.55 41.46
CA VAL A 177 15.18 10.06 42.02
C VAL A 177 14.67 10.98 43.12
N GLU A 178 15.57 11.59 43.90
CA GLU A 178 15.22 12.60 44.90
C GLU A 178 14.66 13.87 44.24
N THR A 179 15.25 14.35 43.15
CA THR A 179 14.75 15.51 42.39
C THR A 179 13.37 15.22 41.79
N ALA A 180 13.17 14.03 41.20
CA ALA A 180 11.88 13.60 40.67
C ALA A 180 10.82 13.42 41.77
N LYS A 181 11.20 12.91 42.94
CA LYS A 181 10.30 12.81 44.10
C LYS A 181 9.90 14.18 44.64
N ALA A 182 10.85 15.11 44.77
CA ALA A 182 10.62 16.49 45.19
C ALA A 182 9.66 17.22 44.23
N TRP A 183 9.86 17.06 42.92
CA TRP A 183 8.96 17.63 41.91
C TRP A 183 7.57 16.98 41.90
N CYS A 184 7.48 15.67 42.13
CA CYS A 184 6.19 15.00 42.30
C CYS A 184 5.45 15.48 43.55
N THR A 185 6.13 15.92 44.62
CA THR A 185 5.48 16.50 45.81
C THR A 185 4.93 17.91 45.58
N GLU A 186 5.52 18.68 44.67
CA GLU A 186 5.08 20.05 44.32
C GLU A 186 4.14 20.09 43.10
N CYS A 187 3.90 18.94 42.46
CA CYS A 187 3.04 18.82 41.28
C CYS A 187 1.57 19.17 41.61
N PRO A 188 0.96 20.19 40.97
CA PRO A 188 -0.44 20.56 41.20
C PRO A 188 -1.42 19.40 41.01
N VAL A 189 -1.13 18.50 40.06
CA VAL A 189 -1.93 17.30 39.77
C VAL A 189 -1.91 16.30 40.94
N ARG A 190 -0.79 16.20 41.69
CA ARG A 190 -0.69 15.31 42.85
C ARG A 190 -1.29 15.94 44.11
N ALA A 191 -1.19 17.25 44.29
CA ALA A 191 -1.86 17.98 45.38
C ALA A 191 -3.38 17.81 45.32
N ASP A 192 -3.96 17.87 44.11
CA ASP A 192 -5.39 17.65 43.87
C ASP A 192 -5.80 16.17 44.04
N MET A 193 -4.90 15.23 43.72
CA MET A 193 -5.11 13.78 43.91
C MET A 193 -4.92 13.30 45.37
N ALA A 194 -4.16 14.01 46.20
CA ALA A 194 -3.85 13.62 47.59
C ALA A 194 -5.02 13.83 48.58
N ALA A 195 -6.08 14.53 48.16
CA ALA A 195 -7.21 14.90 49.02
C ALA A 195 -8.17 13.76 49.43
N LYS A 196 -7.94 12.50 49.02
CA LYS A 196 -8.81 11.36 49.36
C LYS A 196 -8.06 10.30 50.16
N LYS A 197 -8.39 10.19 51.47
CA LYS A 197 -7.93 9.10 52.34
C LYS A 197 -8.29 7.73 51.71
N PRO A 198 -7.36 6.77 51.60
CA PRO A 198 -7.69 5.42 51.16
C PRO A 198 -8.55 4.73 52.23
N ALA A 199 -9.67 4.15 51.82
CA ALA A 199 -10.50 3.31 52.69
C ALA A 199 -9.74 2.04 53.11
N GLU A 200 -10.00 1.55 54.32
CA GLU A 200 -9.45 0.30 54.86
C GLU A 200 -9.60 -0.88 53.88
N LYS A 201 -8.49 -1.57 53.60
CA LYS A 201 -8.47 -2.72 52.70
C LYS A 201 -9.08 -3.94 53.39
N ARG A 202 -10.29 -4.34 53.01
CA ARG A 202 -10.77 -5.71 53.25
C ARG A 202 -10.04 -6.69 52.33
N VAL A 203 -9.54 -7.78 52.91
CA VAL A 203 -8.84 -8.84 52.18
C VAL A 203 -9.87 -9.63 51.36
N VAL A 204 -9.75 -9.58 50.03
CA VAL A 204 -10.54 -10.39 49.10
C VAL A 204 -9.57 -11.22 48.27
N HIS A 205 -9.84 -12.52 48.12
CA HIS A 205 -9.01 -13.41 47.29
C HIS A 205 -8.89 -12.86 45.85
N PRO A 206 -7.68 -12.83 45.26
CA PRO A 206 -7.49 -12.31 43.91
C PRO A 206 -8.18 -13.20 42.87
N ILE A 207 -8.85 -12.58 41.90
CA ILE A 207 -9.40 -13.28 40.73
C ILE A 207 -8.24 -13.67 39.83
N VAL A 208 -7.99 -14.98 39.70
CA VAL A 208 -6.91 -15.54 38.90
C VAL A 208 -7.50 -16.14 37.61
N ALA A 209 -6.89 -15.81 36.48
CA ALA A 209 -7.06 -16.52 35.22
C ALA A 209 -5.80 -17.37 34.98
N ILE A 210 -5.94 -18.50 34.29
CA ILE A 210 -4.83 -19.46 34.09
C ILE A 210 -4.13 -19.31 32.74
N MET A 211 -4.74 -18.61 31.78
CA MET A 211 -4.18 -18.32 30.47
C MET A 211 -4.72 -16.99 29.91
N THR A 212 -4.01 -16.40 28.95
CA THR A 212 -4.39 -15.16 28.26
C THR A 212 -5.74 -15.29 27.59
N LEU A 213 -6.52 -14.20 27.60
CA LEU A 213 -7.79 -14.04 26.90
C LEU A 213 -8.90 -15.08 27.27
N MET A 214 -8.68 -15.95 28.26
CA MET A 214 -9.69 -16.91 28.74
C MET A 214 -10.79 -16.23 29.56
N HIS A 215 -10.41 -15.19 30.31
CA HIS A 215 -11.29 -14.48 31.21
C HIS A 215 -11.19 -12.98 30.95
N LEU A 216 -12.20 -12.42 30.30
CA LEU A 216 -12.31 -10.97 30.10
C LEU A 216 -13.19 -10.38 31.19
N ALA A 217 -12.79 -9.24 31.74
CA ALA A 217 -13.65 -8.40 32.57
C ALA A 217 -14.00 -7.12 31.82
N ALA A 218 -15.25 -6.65 31.92
CA ALA A 218 -15.69 -5.41 31.28
C ALA A 218 -16.50 -4.50 32.21
N ASP A 219 -16.41 -3.20 31.98
CA ASP A 219 -17.13 -2.15 32.71
C ASP A 219 -17.20 -0.86 31.87
N LEU A 220 -18.10 0.06 32.22
CA LEU A 220 -18.27 1.36 31.59
C LEU A 220 -17.76 2.50 32.49
N ILE A 221 -17.00 3.41 31.88
CA ILE A 221 -16.60 4.68 32.48
C ILE A 221 -17.48 5.79 31.89
N ASP A 222 -18.26 6.49 32.71
CA ASP A 222 -18.84 7.80 32.32
C ASP A 222 -17.78 8.90 32.54
N LEU A 223 -17.42 9.61 31.48
CA LEU A 223 -16.51 10.76 31.50
C LEU A 223 -17.24 12.09 31.27
N GLY A 224 -18.57 12.07 31.14
CA GLY A 224 -19.36 13.20 30.69
C GLY A 224 -19.30 13.37 29.17
N ALA A 225 -20.24 14.14 28.61
CA ALA A 225 -20.16 14.53 27.21
C ALA A 225 -18.90 15.36 27.00
N GLY A 226 -18.08 14.98 26.01
CA GLY A 226 -16.96 15.80 25.57
C GLY A 226 -17.42 17.16 25.00
N ARG A 227 -16.47 18.05 24.70
CA ARG A 227 -16.74 19.33 24.01
C ARG A 227 -17.46 19.14 22.67
N ASP A 228 -17.29 18.00 22.01
CA ASP A 228 -17.94 17.69 20.74
C ASP A 228 -19.25 16.90 20.88
N GLU A 229 -19.68 16.59 22.10
CA GLU A 229 -20.88 15.81 22.46
C GLU A 229 -21.02 14.43 21.77
N ARG A 230 -20.02 13.96 21.03
CA ARG A 230 -20.08 12.70 20.26
C ARG A 230 -19.95 11.46 21.14
N TYR A 231 -19.17 11.55 22.22
CA TYR A 231 -18.91 10.44 23.12
C TYR A 231 -19.12 10.86 24.57
N ARG A 232 -19.61 9.92 25.39
CA ARG A 232 -19.84 10.12 26.82
C ARG A 232 -19.26 9.01 27.69
N TYR A 233 -19.29 7.78 27.18
CA TYR A 233 -18.87 6.60 27.93
C TYR A 233 -17.63 5.97 27.28
N VAL A 234 -16.86 5.21 28.06
CA VAL A 234 -15.80 4.33 27.55
C VAL A 234 -16.07 2.92 28.04
N LEU A 235 -16.28 1.99 27.12
CA LEU A 235 -16.27 0.56 27.43
C LEU A 235 -14.83 0.11 27.59
N VAL A 236 -14.53 -0.36 28.79
CA VAL A 236 -13.24 -0.93 29.14
C VAL A 236 -13.38 -2.43 29.18
N VAL A 237 -12.60 -3.12 28.35
CA VAL A 237 -12.48 -4.58 28.38
C VAL A 237 -11.04 -4.91 28.78
N ILE A 238 -10.84 -5.75 29.78
CA ILE A 238 -9.52 -6.14 30.26
C ILE A 238 -9.39 -7.66 30.29
N ASP A 239 -8.27 -8.16 29.78
CA ASP A 239 -7.88 -9.55 30.02
C ASP A 239 -7.39 -9.71 31.47
N VAL A 240 -8.05 -10.58 32.24
CA VAL A 240 -7.74 -10.77 33.66
C VAL A 240 -6.34 -11.37 33.86
N PHE A 241 -5.84 -12.15 32.90
CA PHE A 241 -4.50 -12.72 32.96
C PHE A 241 -3.42 -11.67 32.68
N SER A 242 -3.37 -11.14 31.45
CA SER A 242 -2.31 -10.24 31.00
C SER A 242 -2.48 -8.80 31.48
N ARG A 243 -3.63 -8.44 32.07
CA ARG A 243 -4.02 -7.05 32.42
C ARG A 243 -4.07 -6.10 31.22
N TYR A 244 -4.02 -6.63 30.00
CA TYR A 244 -4.14 -5.84 28.78
C TYR A 244 -5.56 -5.31 28.65
N CYS A 245 -5.72 -4.01 28.44
CA CYS A 245 -7.03 -3.37 28.34
C CYS A 245 -7.29 -2.78 26.95
N TRP A 246 -8.50 -2.97 26.46
CA TRP A 246 -9.07 -2.31 25.28
C TRP A 246 -10.08 -1.26 25.73
N LEU A 247 -10.03 -0.09 25.08
CA LEU A 247 -10.88 1.05 25.39
C LEU A 247 -11.70 1.44 24.17
N TYR A 248 -13.03 1.51 24.31
CA TYR A 248 -13.95 1.87 23.23
C TYR A 248 -14.80 3.07 23.65
N PRO A 249 -14.66 4.25 23.02
CA PRO A 249 -15.55 5.37 23.29
C PRO A 249 -16.95 5.11 22.73
N LEU A 250 -17.98 5.41 23.52
CA LEU A 250 -19.39 5.17 23.21
C LEU A 250 -20.22 6.45 23.44
N ALA A 251 -21.13 6.74 22.51
CA ALA A 251 -22.10 7.83 22.64
C ALA A 251 -23.16 7.54 23.72
N SER A 252 -23.60 6.28 23.82
CA SER A 252 -24.63 5.84 24.77
C SER A 252 -24.29 4.48 25.39
N LYS A 253 -24.83 4.21 26.58
CA LYS A 253 -24.71 2.92 27.29
C LYS A 253 -25.80 1.90 26.92
N THR A 254 -26.24 1.90 25.67
CA THR A 254 -27.26 0.95 25.20
C THR A 254 -26.72 -0.47 25.18
N THR A 255 -27.55 -1.46 25.54
CA THR A 255 -27.16 -2.88 25.55
C THR A 255 -26.65 -3.34 24.18
N ILE A 256 -27.30 -2.92 23.09
CA ILE A 256 -26.86 -3.24 21.73
C ILE A 256 -25.48 -2.64 21.40
N GLY A 257 -25.22 -1.41 21.86
CA GLY A 257 -23.93 -0.75 21.69
C GLY A 257 -22.81 -1.51 22.38
N VAL A 258 -23.04 -1.98 23.61
CA VAL A 258 -22.09 -2.81 24.36
C VAL A 258 -21.92 -4.18 23.72
N ALA A 259 -23.00 -4.88 23.38
CA ALA A 259 -22.95 -6.19 22.73
C ALA A 259 -22.15 -6.15 21.42
N ARG A 260 -22.36 -5.11 20.59
CA ARG A 260 -21.63 -4.91 19.35
C ARG A 260 -20.12 -4.78 19.56
N HIS A 261 -19.67 -4.03 20.56
CA HIS A 261 -18.24 -3.87 20.84
C HIS A 261 -17.63 -5.14 21.45
N LEU A 262 -18.38 -5.87 22.28
CA LEU A 262 -17.97 -7.19 22.77
C LEU A 262 -17.82 -8.21 21.62
N TYR A 263 -18.73 -8.21 20.65
CA TYR A 263 -18.61 -9.04 19.44
C TYR A 263 -17.30 -8.74 18.69
N PHE A 264 -17.04 -7.47 18.40
CA PHE A 264 -15.79 -7.08 17.72
C PHE A 264 -14.55 -7.44 18.54
N GLN A 265 -14.62 -7.34 19.87
CA GLN A 265 -13.54 -7.78 20.75
C GLN A 265 -13.29 -9.29 20.64
N PHE A 266 -14.35 -10.11 20.63
CA PHE A 266 -14.23 -11.57 20.48
C PHE A 266 -13.63 -11.94 19.13
N MET A 267 -14.03 -11.26 18.06
CA MET A 267 -13.52 -11.52 16.70
C MET A 267 -12.09 -11.00 16.48
N ARG A 268 -11.72 -9.91 17.15
CA ARG A 268 -10.36 -9.34 17.06
C ARG A 268 -9.33 -10.14 17.86
N THR A 269 -9.77 -10.82 18.91
CA THR A 269 -8.89 -11.59 19.80
C THR A 269 -9.25 -13.07 19.74
N GLN A 270 -9.77 -13.62 20.84
CA GLN A 270 -10.38 -14.94 20.87
C GLN A 270 -11.67 -14.85 21.69
N VAL A 271 -12.56 -15.83 21.49
CA VAL A 271 -13.76 -15.96 22.30
C VAL A 271 -13.36 -16.39 23.71
N PRO A 272 -13.68 -15.61 24.76
CA PRO A 272 -13.31 -15.98 26.12
C PRO A 272 -14.20 -17.10 26.65
N ALA A 273 -13.65 -17.96 27.50
CA ALA A 273 -14.46 -18.93 28.24
C ALA A 273 -15.40 -18.23 29.24
N LYS A 274 -14.96 -17.07 29.78
CA LYS A 274 -15.71 -16.30 30.78
C LYS A 274 -15.65 -14.80 30.49
N LEU A 275 -16.82 -14.18 30.45
CA LEU A 275 -16.97 -12.73 30.48
C LEU A 275 -17.48 -12.32 31.86
N GLN A 276 -16.79 -11.41 32.53
CA GLN A 276 -17.16 -10.90 33.84
C GLN A 276 -17.54 -9.43 33.76
N THR A 277 -18.74 -9.08 34.19
CA THR A 277 -19.22 -7.69 34.17
C THR A 277 -19.88 -7.34 35.49
N ASP A 278 -20.19 -6.06 35.67
CA ASP A 278 -21.11 -5.67 36.73
C ASP A 278 -22.57 -6.10 36.40
N ASN A 279 -23.52 -5.80 37.28
CA ASN A 279 -24.94 -6.07 37.07
C ASN A 279 -25.65 -4.89 36.38
N GLY A 280 -24.93 -4.08 35.60
CA GLY A 280 -25.48 -2.97 34.81
C GLY A 280 -26.48 -3.45 33.77
N LEU A 281 -27.51 -2.63 33.48
CA LEU A 281 -28.56 -2.95 32.51
C LEU A 281 -27.99 -3.10 31.08
N GLU A 282 -26.92 -2.35 30.80
CA GLU A 282 -26.12 -2.41 29.58
C GLU A 282 -25.49 -3.79 29.32
N PHE A 283 -25.14 -4.55 30.36
CA PHE A 283 -24.58 -5.89 30.26
C PHE A 283 -25.63 -6.98 30.50
N CYS A 284 -26.73 -6.67 31.18
CA CYS A 284 -27.79 -7.62 31.51
C CYS A 284 -28.91 -7.70 30.47
N GLY A 285 -28.92 -6.83 29.47
CA GLY A 285 -29.95 -6.82 28.43
C GLY A 285 -29.84 -8.03 27.48
N LYS A 286 -30.88 -8.19 26.66
CA LYS A 286 -31.10 -9.38 25.85
C LYS A 286 -29.96 -9.64 24.86
N GLU A 287 -29.40 -8.59 24.29
CA GLU A 287 -28.40 -8.64 23.23
C GLU A 287 -27.06 -9.21 23.73
N VAL A 288 -26.60 -8.81 24.91
CA VAL A 288 -25.37 -9.35 25.52
C VAL A 288 -25.57 -10.80 25.94
N LYS A 289 -26.77 -11.15 26.43
CA LYS A 289 -27.13 -12.53 26.77
C LYS A 289 -27.12 -13.43 25.52
N GLU A 290 -27.82 -13.04 24.46
CA GLU A 290 -27.86 -13.77 23.17
C GLU A 290 -26.45 -13.89 22.57
N LEU A 291 -25.60 -12.86 22.69
CA LEU A 291 -24.20 -12.90 22.25
C LEU A 291 -23.39 -13.93 23.04
N CYS A 292 -23.50 -13.94 24.37
CA CYS A 292 -22.77 -14.90 25.20
C CYS A 292 -23.23 -16.34 24.94
N GLU A 293 -24.53 -16.57 24.75
CA GLU A 293 -25.08 -17.88 24.38
C GLU A 293 -24.56 -18.33 23.00
N LEU A 294 -24.53 -17.43 22.01
CA LEU A 294 -24.06 -17.72 20.65
C LEU A 294 -22.59 -18.18 20.63
N PHE A 295 -21.75 -17.56 21.45
CA PHE A 295 -20.32 -17.85 21.52
C PHE A 295 -19.94 -18.83 22.64
N ASN A 296 -20.92 -19.42 23.32
CA ASN A 296 -20.72 -20.31 24.47
C ASN A 296 -19.82 -19.69 25.58
N VAL A 297 -20.00 -18.39 25.82
CA VAL A 297 -19.27 -17.62 26.84
C VAL A 297 -20.04 -17.64 28.14
N ARG A 298 -19.40 -18.05 29.24
CA ARG A 298 -20.00 -17.96 30.58
C ARG A 298 -20.02 -16.51 31.05
N HIS A 299 -21.18 -15.87 31.05
CA HIS A 299 -21.35 -14.52 31.57
C HIS A 299 -21.52 -14.50 33.10
N ALA A 300 -20.49 -14.06 33.82
CA ALA A 300 -20.48 -13.93 35.28
C ALA A 300 -20.73 -12.47 35.68
N LYS A 301 -21.77 -12.24 36.47
CA LYS A 301 -22.16 -10.89 36.92
C LYS A 301 -21.80 -10.70 38.39
N SER A 302 -21.27 -9.52 38.73
CA SER A 302 -21.05 -9.15 40.13
C SER A 302 -22.38 -9.10 40.88
N MET A 303 -22.45 -9.65 42.10
CA MET A 303 -23.64 -9.51 42.94
C MET A 303 -23.84 -8.04 43.36
N PRO A 304 -25.08 -7.50 43.33
CA PRO A 304 -25.37 -6.17 43.86
C PRO A 304 -24.86 -6.03 45.30
N GLY A 305 -24.07 -4.98 45.58
CA GLY A 305 -23.43 -4.78 46.90
C GLY A 305 -22.07 -5.47 47.08
N HIS A 306 -21.58 -6.22 46.09
CA HIS A 306 -20.26 -6.87 46.10
C HIS A 306 -19.38 -6.45 44.90
N PRO A 307 -19.05 -5.15 44.75
CA PRO A 307 -18.22 -4.62 43.65
C PRO A 307 -16.82 -5.24 43.60
N GLU A 308 -16.34 -5.74 44.75
CA GLU A 308 -15.10 -6.51 44.91
C GLU A 308 -14.91 -7.59 43.82
N THR A 309 -16.01 -8.20 43.39
CA THR A 309 -16.05 -9.29 42.41
C THR A 309 -15.70 -8.84 40.99
N ASN A 310 -15.70 -7.54 40.68
CA ASN A 310 -15.20 -6.96 39.42
C ASN A 310 -13.97 -6.04 39.62
N GLY A 311 -13.26 -6.18 40.74
CA GLY A 311 -12.22 -5.24 41.17
C GLY A 311 -11.01 -5.10 40.24
N CYS A 312 -10.81 -5.99 39.26
CA CYS A 312 -9.75 -5.84 38.24
C CYS A 312 -10.02 -4.66 37.30
N VAL A 313 -11.20 -4.63 36.68
CA VAL A 313 -11.58 -3.57 35.75
C VAL A 313 -11.86 -2.26 36.50
N GLU A 314 -12.43 -2.30 37.71
CA GLU A 314 -12.65 -1.09 38.51
C GLU A 314 -11.33 -0.39 38.91
N ARG A 315 -10.30 -1.16 39.26
CA ARG A 315 -8.96 -0.60 39.52
C ARG A 315 -8.37 0.01 38.25
N LYS A 316 -8.53 -0.65 37.10
CA LYS A 316 -8.08 -0.14 35.80
C LYS A 316 -8.83 1.14 35.44
N ASN A 317 -10.14 1.20 35.68
CA ASN A 317 -10.97 2.39 35.42
C ASN A 317 -10.51 3.62 36.19
N ARG A 318 -10.08 3.44 37.44
CA ARG A 318 -9.48 4.51 38.25
C ARG A 318 -8.15 5.01 37.66
N GLU A 319 -7.30 4.09 37.22
CA GLU A 319 -6.01 4.42 36.57
C GLU A 319 -6.23 5.20 35.26
N LEU A 320 -7.18 4.73 34.44
CA LEU A 320 -7.55 5.34 33.16
C LEU A 320 -8.10 6.76 33.35
N LYS A 321 -9.04 6.96 34.29
CA LYS A 321 -9.59 8.28 34.62
C LYS A 321 -8.48 9.28 35.01
N ASN A 322 -7.49 8.83 35.80
CA ASN A 322 -6.39 9.68 36.23
C ASN A 322 -5.46 10.07 35.07
N LYS A 323 -5.12 9.11 34.19
CA LYS A 323 -4.26 9.37 33.02
C LYS A 323 -4.94 10.26 31.98
N ILE A 324 -6.25 10.05 31.74
CA ILE A 324 -7.04 10.91 30.85
C ILE A 324 -7.08 12.34 31.40
N ARG A 325 -7.35 12.53 32.71
CA ARG A 325 -7.31 13.87 33.33
C ARG A 325 -5.95 14.55 33.22
N ALA A 326 -4.87 13.80 33.45
CA ALA A 326 -3.51 14.33 33.32
C ALA A 326 -3.22 14.81 31.88
N LEU A 327 -3.66 14.06 30.87
CA LEU A 327 -3.51 14.47 29.47
C LEU A 327 -4.41 15.66 29.10
N LEU A 328 -5.63 15.72 29.61
CA LEU A 328 -6.50 16.90 29.42
C LEU A 328 -5.90 18.17 30.03
N MET A 329 -5.24 18.05 31.18
CA MET A 329 -4.54 19.18 31.81
C MET A 329 -3.28 19.58 31.04
N ALA A 330 -2.52 18.61 30.54
CA ALA A 330 -1.31 18.88 29.74
C ALA A 330 -1.65 19.44 28.35
N CYS A 331 -2.74 18.98 27.76
CA CYS A 331 -3.11 19.24 26.35
C CYS A 331 -4.61 19.56 26.23
N PRO A 332 -5.07 20.70 26.77
CA PRO A 332 -6.49 21.06 26.86
C PRO A 332 -7.16 21.41 25.52
N LEU A 333 -6.39 21.38 24.42
CA LEU A 333 -6.90 21.60 23.06
C LEU A 333 -7.74 20.41 22.58
N PHE A 334 -7.48 19.20 23.09
CA PHE A 334 -8.16 17.99 22.65
C PHE A 334 -9.16 17.50 23.69
N ASP A 335 -10.21 16.86 23.19
CA ASP A 335 -11.21 16.22 24.03
C ASP A 335 -10.69 14.90 24.60
N TRP A 336 -11.30 14.42 25.67
CA TRP A 336 -10.88 13.20 26.34
C TRP A 336 -10.95 11.99 25.40
N ALA A 337 -11.89 11.99 24.46
CA ALA A 337 -12.07 10.94 23.46
C ALA A 337 -10.84 10.76 22.56
N PHE A 338 -10.14 11.87 22.23
CA PHE A 338 -8.90 11.84 21.46
C PHE A 338 -7.76 11.15 22.23
N HIS A 339 -7.73 11.32 23.55
CA HIS A 339 -6.68 10.76 24.40
C HIS A 339 -6.87 9.27 24.74
N VAL A 340 -8.04 8.67 24.46
CA VAL A 340 -8.35 7.29 24.83
C VAL A 340 -7.34 6.29 24.26
N LEU A 341 -7.01 6.39 22.97
CA LEU A 341 -6.07 5.47 22.32
C LEU A 341 -4.64 5.64 22.84
N THR A 342 -4.22 6.89 23.12
CA THR A 342 -2.93 7.19 23.74
C THR A 342 -2.84 6.58 25.13
N VAL A 343 -3.86 6.75 25.96
CA VAL A 343 -3.91 6.16 27.30
C VAL A 343 -3.90 4.63 27.24
N MET A 344 -4.63 4.03 26.30
CA MET A 344 -4.62 2.58 26.08
C MET A 344 -3.19 2.07 25.82
N GLN A 345 -2.48 2.71 24.88
CA GLN A 345 -1.09 2.35 24.57
C GLN A 345 -0.16 2.57 25.76
N MET A 346 -0.29 3.69 26.47
CA MET A 346 0.54 3.98 27.65
C MET A 346 0.35 2.91 28.73
N VAL A 347 -0.88 2.52 29.03
CA VAL A 347 -1.19 1.57 30.11
C VAL A 347 -0.77 0.16 29.73
N ASN A 348 -0.98 -0.27 28.48
CA ASN A 348 -0.64 -1.62 28.05
C ASN A 348 0.87 -1.84 27.91
N ASN A 349 1.63 -0.77 27.67
CA ASN A 349 3.08 -0.83 27.53
C ASN A 349 3.85 -0.46 28.81
N SER A 350 3.15 -0.07 29.89
CA SER A 350 3.78 0.26 31.17
C SER A 350 3.91 -0.99 32.07
N PRO A 351 5.08 -1.23 32.69
CA PRO A 351 5.26 -2.23 33.74
C PRO A 351 4.21 -2.12 34.86
N THR A 352 3.61 -3.25 35.24
CA THR A 352 2.65 -3.30 36.36
C THR A 352 3.05 -4.30 37.43
N SER A 353 2.89 -3.93 38.69
CA SER A 353 3.16 -4.81 39.84
C SER A 353 2.28 -6.07 39.84
N ALA A 354 1.09 -6.00 39.23
CA ALA A 354 0.18 -7.13 39.10
C ALA A 354 0.71 -8.25 38.19
N LEU A 355 1.75 -7.97 37.39
CA LEU A 355 2.45 -8.92 36.51
C LEU A 355 3.93 -9.04 36.86
N GLY A 356 4.30 -8.76 38.12
CA GLY A 356 5.70 -8.85 38.57
C GLY A 356 6.64 -7.85 37.86
N GLY A 357 6.13 -6.71 37.41
CA GLY A 357 6.91 -5.71 36.66
C GLY A 357 6.92 -5.93 35.14
N MET A 358 6.18 -6.92 34.62
CA MET A 358 5.97 -7.08 33.18
C MET A 358 4.91 -6.08 32.67
N ALA A 359 5.06 -5.61 31.43
CA ALA A 359 4.04 -4.81 30.75
C ALA A 359 2.92 -5.71 30.18
N PRO A 360 1.64 -5.28 30.24
CA PRO A 360 0.52 -6.05 29.70
C PRO A 360 0.69 -6.53 28.25
N THR A 361 1.27 -5.73 27.36
CA THR A 361 1.55 -6.10 25.96
C THR A 361 2.46 -7.33 25.87
N LYS A 362 3.53 -7.35 26.68
CA LYS A 362 4.45 -8.50 26.74
C LYS A 362 3.77 -9.73 27.32
N ALA A 363 2.91 -9.55 28.32
CA ALA A 363 2.16 -10.66 28.92
C ALA A 363 1.10 -11.26 27.97
N LEU A 364 0.52 -10.45 27.09
CA LEU A 364 -0.48 -10.90 26.12
C LEU A 364 0.14 -11.50 24.84
N PHE A 365 1.15 -10.84 24.28
CA PHE A 365 1.72 -11.19 22.96
C PHE A 365 3.10 -11.86 23.02
N GLY A 366 3.69 -12.02 24.20
CA GLY A 366 5.02 -12.60 24.39
C GLY A 366 6.18 -11.65 24.08
N THR A 367 5.93 -10.53 23.40
CA THR A 367 6.94 -9.55 22.98
C THR A 367 6.50 -8.11 23.26
N LEU A 368 7.46 -7.19 23.34
CA LEU A 368 7.18 -5.75 23.30
C LEU A 368 7.33 -5.25 21.84
N PRO A 369 6.53 -4.26 21.40
CA PRO A 369 6.72 -3.63 20.10
C PRO A 369 8.13 -3.05 19.98
N SER A 370 8.79 -3.21 18.83
CA SER A 370 10.15 -2.76 18.56
C SER A 370 10.32 -1.22 18.61
N ASN A 371 9.23 -0.48 18.44
CA ASN A 371 9.19 0.99 18.51
C ASN A 371 8.21 1.45 19.60
N MET A 372 8.70 1.64 20.83
CA MET A 372 7.88 2.13 21.95
C MET A 372 7.88 3.66 22.07
N ASN A 373 8.57 4.40 21.19
CA ASN A 373 8.54 5.86 21.19
C ASN A 373 7.21 6.35 20.61
N LEU A 374 6.24 6.61 21.48
CA LEU A 374 5.08 7.42 21.11
C LEU A 374 5.60 8.79 20.66
N PRO A 375 5.23 9.29 19.46
CA PRO A 375 5.62 10.62 19.02
C PRO A 375 5.18 11.65 20.06
N LEU A 376 6.00 12.69 20.27
CA LEU A 376 5.68 13.76 21.20
C LEU A 376 4.33 14.35 20.81
N LEU A 377 3.47 14.62 21.79
CA LEU A 377 2.13 15.09 21.47
C LEU A 377 2.18 16.41 20.68
N ASP A 378 3.18 17.27 20.94
CA ASP A 378 3.44 18.49 20.16
C ASP A 378 3.70 18.21 18.66
N ASP A 379 4.36 17.10 18.32
CA ASP A 379 4.57 16.69 16.93
C ASP A 379 3.26 16.21 16.29
N ILE A 380 2.42 15.51 17.05
CA ILE A 380 1.08 15.09 16.61
C ILE A 380 0.17 16.31 16.42
N VAL A 381 0.23 17.31 17.31
CA VAL A 381 -0.53 18.57 17.22
C VAL A 381 -0.12 19.37 15.99
N ARG A 382 1.19 19.45 15.71
CA ARG A 382 1.72 20.07 14.49
C ARG A 382 1.32 19.30 13.23
N LEU A 383 1.41 17.97 13.25
CA LEU A 383 1.01 17.11 12.14
C LEU A 383 -0.50 17.22 11.84
N LEU A 384 -1.34 17.36 12.87
CA LEU A 384 -2.78 17.48 12.75
C LEU A 384 -3.29 18.92 12.57
N GLY A 385 -2.39 19.91 12.53
CA GLY A 385 -2.71 21.31 12.19
C GLY A 385 -3.45 22.11 13.27
N PHE A 386 -3.42 21.69 14.53
CA PHE A 386 -4.06 22.41 15.63
C PHE A 386 -3.08 23.40 16.27
N THR A 387 -2.87 24.59 15.70
CA THR A 387 -2.06 25.63 16.36
C THR A 387 -2.85 26.27 17.50
N SER A 388 -2.24 26.42 18.68
CA SER A 388 -2.79 27.26 19.74
C SER A 388 -2.74 28.72 19.31
N SER A 389 -3.84 29.43 19.51
CA SER A 389 -4.09 30.84 19.17
C SER A 389 -3.18 31.88 19.87
N ALA A 390 -2.04 31.49 20.41
CA ALA A 390 -1.11 32.37 21.14
C ALA A 390 0.12 32.80 20.32
N GLU A 391 0.42 32.20 19.17
CA GLU A 391 1.60 32.56 18.36
C GLU A 391 1.29 33.55 17.22
N ALA A 392 0.12 34.21 17.25
CA ALA A 392 -0.28 35.17 16.22
C ALA A 392 0.29 36.58 16.38
N ASN A 393 0.97 36.91 17.50
CA ASN A 393 1.34 38.29 17.83
C ASN A 393 2.78 38.44 18.34
N ASP A 394 3.80 38.08 17.57
CA ASP A 394 5.15 38.65 17.76
C ASP A 394 5.91 38.62 16.42
N ALA A 395 5.51 39.54 15.54
CA ALA A 395 6.30 39.96 14.40
C ALA A 395 7.11 41.18 14.82
N ASP A 396 8.35 40.99 15.28
CA ASP A 396 9.48 41.93 15.12
C ASP A 396 10.71 41.47 15.92
N THR A 397 11.60 40.70 15.29
CA THR A 397 13.02 40.61 15.71
C THR A 397 13.90 40.36 14.47
N PRO A 398 15.04 41.07 14.27
CA PRO A 398 15.81 41.03 13.02
C PRO A 398 16.73 39.79 12.93
N PRO A 399 17.16 39.39 11.72
CA PRO A 399 17.87 38.13 11.52
C PRO A 399 19.34 38.21 11.95
N ALA A 400 19.84 37.13 12.59
CA ALA A 400 21.27 36.89 12.79
C ALA A 400 21.97 36.49 11.48
N PRO A 401 23.26 36.83 11.27
CA PRO A 401 23.89 36.82 9.96
C PRO A 401 24.31 35.41 9.50
N ALA A 402 24.19 35.21 8.20
CA ALA A 402 24.41 33.97 7.49
C ALA A 402 25.87 33.49 7.48
N THR A 403 26.07 32.19 7.68
CA THR A 403 27.19 31.47 7.04
C THR A 403 26.63 30.27 6.26
N ARG A 404 26.64 30.48 4.93
CA ARG A 404 26.22 29.62 3.82
C ARG A 404 26.24 28.10 4.07
N LYS A 405 25.05 27.51 4.08
CA LYS A 405 24.72 26.27 3.34
C LYS A 405 23.39 26.53 2.62
N GLY A 406 23.37 26.28 1.31
CA GLY A 406 22.26 26.63 0.41
C GLY A 406 20.94 26.04 0.89
N SER A 407 20.02 26.92 1.25
CA SER A 407 18.64 26.62 1.61
C SER A 407 17.85 26.26 0.35
N ALA A 408 17.22 25.09 0.33
CA ALA A 408 16.00 24.90 -0.44
C ALA A 408 14.97 25.91 0.11
N ALA A 409 14.58 26.87 -0.72
CA ALA A 409 13.57 27.85 -0.35
C ALA A 409 12.25 27.11 -0.05
N GLN A 410 11.61 27.38 1.10
CA GLN A 410 10.20 27.07 1.25
C GLN A 410 9.44 27.76 0.11
N PRO A 411 8.62 27.03 -0.67
CA PRO A 411 7.83 27.68 -1.70
C PRO A 411 6.85 28.63 -1.02
N LYS A 412 7.01 29.93 -1.27
CA LYS A 412 5.95 30.92 -1.03
C LYS A 412 4.66 30.32 -1.60
N ARG A 413 3.55 30.35 -0.86
CA ARG A 413 2.20 30.08 -1.38
C ARG A 413 1.92 31.09 -2.50
N ARG A 414 2.44 30.81 -3.69
CA ARG A 414 2.19 31.56 -4.91
C ARG A 414 0.93 30.91 -5.47
N ARG A 415 -0.21 31.58 -5.34
CA ARG A 415 -1.34 31.31 -6.23
C ARG A 415 -0.86 31.67 -7.64
N THR A 416 -0.37 30.69 -8.37
CA THR A 416 -0.14 30.80 -9.81
C THR A 416 -1.50 30.73 -10.50
N LEU A 417 -1.82 31.78 -11.26
CA LEU A 417 -2.90 31.95 -12.24
C LEU A 417 -4.08 30.96 -12.16
N SER A 418 -5.25 31.46 -11.73
CA SER A 418 -6.54 30.87 -12.08
C SER A 418 -6.98 31.41 -13.44
N GLU A 419 -6.36 30.92 -14.51
CA GLU A 419 -6.84 31.18 -15.86
C GLU A 419 -7.97 30.19 -16.14
N LEU A 420 -9.18 30.70 -16.39
CA LEU A 420 -10.27 29.87 -16.88
C LEU A 420 -9.91 29.50 -18.32
N MET A 421 -9.85 28.20 -18.62
CA MET A 421 -9.63 27.69 -19.98
C MET A 421 -11.01 27.39 -20.61
N PRO A 422 -11.64 28.34 -21.34
CA PRO A 422 -12.93 28.10 -21.95
C PRO A 422 -12.83 27.04 -23.05
N GLY A 423 -13.86 26.21 -23.19
CA GLY A 423 -13.94 25.24 -24.30
C GLY A 423 -13.20 23.91 -24.08
N VAL A 424 -12.48 23.75 -22.96
CA VAL A 424 -11.77 22.50 -22.61
C VAL A 424 -12.57 21.64 -21.64
N GLN A 425 -12.30 20.33 -21.63
CA GLN A 425 -12.82 19.40 -20.62
C GLN A 425 -11.65 18.74 -19.86
N PRO A 426 -11.68 18.71 -18.52
CA PRO A 426 -10.68 17.98 -17.73
C PRO A 426 -11.00 16.47 -17.71
N ALA A 427 -10.03 15.68 -17.25
CA ALA A 427 -10.23 14.28 -16.91
C ALA A 427 -11.51 14.05 -16.09
N LEU A 428 -12.12 12.88 -16.24
CA LEU A 428 -13.20 12.43 -15.37
C LEU A 428 -12.64 12.27 -13.96
N SER A 429 -13.33 12.85 -12.98
CA SER A 429 -13.04 12.54 -11.59
C SER A 429 -13.67 11.21 -11.22
N MET A 430 -13.17 10.57 -10.16
CA MET A 430 -13.81 9.36 -9.63
C MET A 430 -15.28 9.59 -9.24
N ASP A 431 -15.63 10.82 -8.85
CA ASP A 431 -17.00 11.19 -8.54
C ASP A 431 -17.88 11.18 -9.81
N ASP A 432 -17.36 11.63 -10.97
CA ASP A 432 -18.08 11.53 -12.25
C ASP A 432 -18.36 10.09 -12.66
N VAL A 433 -17.39 9.20 -12.42
CA VAL A 433 -17.51 7.77 -12.73
C VAL A 433 -18.54 7.11 -11.80
N VAL A 434 -18.44 7.33 -10.49
CA VAL A 434 -19.28 6.64 -9.50
C VAL A 434 -20.71 7.19 -9.44
N GLU A 435 -20.89 8.50 -9.62
CA GLU A 435 -22.21 9.13 -9.49
C GLU A 435 -23.03 9.08 -10.79
N SER A 436 -22.40 8.89 -11.96
CA SER A 436 -23.12 8.95 -13.23
C SER A 436 -24.00 7.72 -13.53
N GLU A 437 -23.60 6.51 -13.09
CA GLU A 437 -24.44 5.30 -13.22
C GLU A 437 -25.81 5.45 -12.53
N PRO A 438 -25.92 5.77 -11.23
CA PRO A 438 -27.21 5.91 -10.57
C PRO A 438 -28.05 7.06 -11.15
N LEU A 439 -27.41 8.14 -11.62
CA LEU A 439 -28.10 9.24 -12.31
C LEU A 439 -28.73 8.77 -13.62
N LEU A 440 -27.96 8.08 -14.48
CA LEU A 440 -28.48 7.54 -15.73
C LEU A 440 -29.60 6.53 -15.49
N LYS A 441 -29.43 5.62 -14.52
CA LYS A 441 -30.47 4.63 -14.15
C LYS A 441 -31.76 5.28 -13.65
N ALA A 442 -31.69 6.46 -13.04
CA ALA A 442 -32.87 7.21 -12.60
C ALA A 442 -33.57 7.97 -13.74
N ASN A 443 -32.87 8.24 -14.85
CA ASN A 443 -33.38 9.02 -15.98
C ASN A 443 -34.56 8.31 -16.68
N LYS A 444 -35.68 9.04 -16.86
CA LYS A 444 -36.94 8.46 -17.37
C LYS A 444 -36.89 8.08 -18.84
N GLN A 445 -36.16 8.84 -19.67
CA GLN A 445 -35.97 8.52 -21.07
C GLN A 445 -35.15 7.25 -21.22
N PHE A 446 -34.10 7.09 -20.40
CA PHE A 446 -33.31 5.86 -20.35
C PHE A 446 -34.14 4.64 -19.93
N GLN A 447 -34.89 4.75 -18.82
CA GLN A 447 -35.78 3.68 -18.35
C GLN A 447 -36.79 3.25 -19.42
N ALA A 448 -37.40 4.21 -20.12
CA ALA A 448 -38.34 3.93 -21.21
C ALA A 448 -37.68 3.21 -22.39
N PHE A 449 -36.47 3.63 -22.77
CA PHE A 449 -35.68 2.98 -23.83
C PHE A 449 -35.35 1.53 -23.47
N ILE A 450 -34.80 1.30 -22.27
CA ILE A 450 -34.39 -0.03 -21.79
C ILE A 450 -35.60 -0.97 -21.67
N ALA A 451 -36.72 -0.49 -21.14
CA ALA A 451 -37.95 -1.27 -21.04
C ALA A 451 -38.51 -1.62 -22.42
N LYS A 452 -38.56 -0.67 -23.36
CA LYS A 452 -39.05 -0.89 -24.73
C LYS A 452 -38.18 -1.87 -25.51
N ARG A 453 -36.85 -1.73 -25.43
CA ARG A 453 -35.91 -2.49 -26.27
C ARG A 453 -35.59 -3.87 -25.72
N TYR A 454 -35.37 -3.99 -24.41
CA TYR A 454 -34.86 -5.22 -23.78
C TYR A 454 -35.84 -5.87 -22.81
N GLY A 455 -36.98 -5.23 -22.52
CA GLY A 455 -37.96 -5.73 -21.54
C GLY A 455 -37.47 -5.65 -20.10
N ILE A 456 -36.40 -4.90 -19.82
CA ILE A 456 -35.83 -4.74 -18.48
C ILE A 456 -36.54 -3.58 -17.80
N THR A 457 -37.19 -3.84 -16.66
CA THR A 457 -37.93 -2.83 -15.89
C THR A 457 -37.26 -2.54 -14.53
N ASP A 458 -36.58 -3.52 -13.95
CA ASP A 458 -35.74 -3.34 -12.77
C ASP A 458 -34.31 -2.96 -13.17
N VAL A 459 -34.14 -1.73 -13.64
CA VAL A 459 -32.83 -1.20 -14.09
C VAL A 459 -31.78 -1.14 -12.98
N GLU A 460 -32.19 -1.08 -11.72
CA GLU A 460 -31.28 -1.01 -10.59
C GLU A 460 -30.56 -2.35 -10.38
N ASN A 461 -31.33 -3.44 -10.36
CA ASN A 461 -30.79 -4.76 -10.07
C ASN A 461 -30.36 -5.53 -11.33
N GLU A 462 -31.06 -5.38 -12.46
CA GLU A 462 -30.79 -6.17 -13.67
C GLU A 462 -29.82 -5.52 -14.66
N LEU A 463 -29.38 -4.28 -14.43
CA LEU A 463 -28.48 -3.56 -15.32
C LEU A 463 -27.18 -3.16 -14.61
N ALA A 464 -26.07 -3.25 -15.31
CA ALA A 464 -24.80 -2.60 -15.01
C ALA A 464 -24.42 -1.71 -16.20
N VAL A 465 -23.82 -0.56 -15.94
CA VAL A 465 -23.37 0.35 -17.00
C VAL A 465 -21.96 0.83 -16.72
N ASP A 466 -21.11 0.77 -17.72
CA ASP A 466 -19.73 1.27 -17.61
C ASP A 466 -19.68 2.69 -18.23
N PRO A 467 -19.44 3.73 -17.41
CA PRO A 467 -19.24 5.09 -17.90
C PRO A 467 -17.86 5.23 -18.53
N TRP A 468 -17.84 5.49 -19.83
CA TRP A 468 -16.64 5.76 -20.60
C TRP A 468 -16.65 7.21 -21.06
N TYR A 469 -15.47 7.79 -21.26
CA TYR A 469 -15.41 9.10 -21.92
C TYR A 469 -15.95 9.00 -23.35
N SER A 470 -16.80 9.95 -23.79
CA SER A 470 -17.47 9.85 -25.09
C SER A 470 -16.58 10.20 -26.29
N GLY A 471 -15.40 10.78 -26.07
CA GLY A 471 -14.62 11.38 -27.16
C GLY A 471 -15.20 12.71 -27.64
N TYR A 472 -14.47 13.41 -28.51
CA TYR A 472 -15.04 14.45 -29.36
C TYR A 472 -15.82 13.79 -30.50
N ARG A 473 -17.02 13.29 -30.20
CA ARG A 473 -17.73 12.41 -31.13
C ARG A 473 -18.56 13.14 -32.19
N PHE A 474 -18.89 14.43 -32.09
CA PHE A 474 -20.00 14.96 -32.92
C PHE A 474 -20.07 16.46 -33.22
N GLY A 475 -19.06 17.29 -32.94
CA GLY A 475 -19.31 18.74 -32.94
C GLY A 475 -20.49 19.12 -32.04
N HIS A 476 -20.73 18.31 -31.00
CA HIS A 476 -21.81 18.48 -30.04
C HIS A 476 -21.57 19.72 -29.16
N PRO A 477 -22.65 20.32 -28.62
CA PRO A 477 -22.59 21.56 -27.87
C PRO A 477 -21.72 21.45 -26.61
N ALA A 478 -21.37 22.61 -26.03
CA ALA A 478 -20.72 22.69 -24.73
C ALA A 478 -21.44 21.81 -23.68
N GLY A 479 -20.74 20.83 -23.09
CA GLY A 479 -21.29 19.89 -22.10
C GLY A 479 -20.27 18.83 -21.65
N ARG A 480 -20.56 18.10 -20.56
CA ARG A 480 -19.68 17.07 -19.99
C ARG A 480 -20.29 15.68 -20.23
N ILE A 481 -20.15 15.20 -21.46
CA ILE A 481 -20.84 14.00 -21.97
C ILE A 481 -19.99 12.74 -21.73
N LEU A 482 -20.62 11.68 -21.24
CA LEU A 482 -20.06 10.34 -21.15
C LEU A 482 -20.80 9.38 -22.08
N GLN A 483 -20.11 8.36 -22.58
CA GLN A 483 -20.71 7.24 -23.29
C GLN A 483 -20.86 6.06 -22.32
N PHE A 484 -22.02 5.40 -22.30
CA PHE A 484 -22.30 4.29 -21.38
C PHE A 484 -22.43 2.99 -22.14
N LEU A 485 -21.57 2.02 -21.81
CA LEU A 485 -21.66 0.65 -22.29
C LEU A 485 -22.60 -0.13 -21.38
N LEU A 486 -23.55 -0.84 -21.97
CA LEU A 486 -24.67 -1.41 -21.22
C LEU A 486 -24.55 -2.93 -21.11
N TYR A 487 -24.78 -3.42 -19.91
CA TYR A 487 -24.72 -4.84 -19.58
C TYR A 487 -25.92 -5.25 -18.74
N ARG A 488 -26.47 -6.42 -19.01
CA ARG A 488 -27.41 -7.07 -18.09
C ARG A 488 -26.63 -7.76 -16.97
N ARG A 489 -27.25 -7.93 -15.82
CA ARG A 489 -26.78 -8.84 -14.76
C ARG A 489 -27.95 -9.60 -14.13
N SER A 490 -27.69 -10.81 -13.67
CA SER A 490 -28.66 -11.66 -12.97
C SER A 490 -28.61 -11.46 -11.45
N SER A 491 -27.47 -11.03 -10.91
CA SER A 491 -27.26 -10.76 -9.49
C SER A 491 -26.17 -9.71 -9.27
N PRO A 492 -26.02 -9.15 -8.06
CA PRO A 492 -24.95 -8.19 -7.76
C PRO A 492 -23.52 -8.71 -7.96
N ASN A 493 -23.31 -10.03 -7.83
CA ASN A 493 -21.98 -10.66 -7.99
C ASN A 493 -21.75 -11.24 -9.38
N ASP A 494 -22.72 -11.10 -10.27
CA ASP A 494 -22.67 -11.65 -11.62
C ASP A 494 -21.63 -10.92 -12.48
N ASN A 495 -20.96 -11.67 -13.35
CA ASN A 495 -20.10 -11.12 -14.38
C ASN A 495 -20.95 -10.51 -15.49
N HIS A 496 -21.35 -9.26 -15.30
CA HIS A 496 -22.22 -8.53 -16.24
C HIS A 496 -21.64 -8.44 -17.66
N TYR A 497 -20.31 -8.53 -17.84
CA TYR A 497 -19.69 -8.62 -19.16
C TYR A 497 -20.10 -9.86 -19.97
N ALA A 498 -20.71 -10.86 -19.33
CA ALA A 498 -21.29 -12.03 -20.02
C ALA A 498 -22.62 -11.70 -20.73
N HIS A 499 -23.20 -10.54 -20.46
CA HIS A 499 -24.52 -10.14 -20.96
C HIS A 499 -24.50 -8.73 -21.60
N PRO A 500 -23.60 -8.47 -22.56
CA PRO A 500 -23.54 -7.17 -23.23
C PRO A 500 -24.84 -6.88 -23.98
N LEU A 501 -25.26 -5.62 -23.97
CA LEU A 501 -26.35 -5.11 -24.79
C LEU A 501 -25.79 -4.38 -26.02
N ASP A 502 -26.63 -4.24 -27.05
CA ASP A 502 -26.25 -3.75 -28.38
C ASP A 502 -26.40 -2.23 -28.56
N ALA A 503 -26.41 -1.48 -27.45
CA ALA A 503 -26.60 -0.04 -27.44
C ALA A 503 -25.55 0.69 -26.59
N VAL A 504 -25.29 1.94 -26.98
CA VAL A 504 -24.44 2.91 -26.29
C VAL A 504 -25.24 4.19 -26.08
N VAL A 505 -25.21 4.72 -24.85
CA VAL A 505 -25.95 5.94 -24.48
C VAL A 505 -24.99 7.09 -24.24
N PHE A 506 -25.29 8.27 -24.80
CA PHE A 506 -24.54 9.51 -24.59
C PHE A 506 -25.30 10.40 -23.62
N TYR A 507 -24.76 10.61 -22.43
CA TYR A 507 -25.45 11.26 -21.33
C TYR A 507 -24.56 12.29 -20.62
N ASP A 508 -25.13 13.45 -20.33
CA ASP A 508 -24.51 14.48 -19.50
C ASP A 508 -25.11 14.41 -18.08
N PRO A 509 -24.34 13.97 -17.07
CA PRO A 509 -24.81 13.84 -15.70
C PRO A 509 -25.00 15.18 -14.98
N HIS A 510 -24.45 16.28 -15.49
CA HIS A 510 -24.61 17.61 -14.89
C HIS A 510 -25.94 18.24 -15.26
N THR A 511 -26.43 17.97 -16.46
CA THR A 511 -27.70 18.50 -16.98
C THR A 511 -28.82 17.46 -17.00
N ASP A 512 -28.54 16.22 -16.61
CA ASP A 512 -29.44 15.06 -16.70
C ASP A 512 -30.04 14.88 -18.10
N THR A 513 -29.23 15.11 -19.13
CA THR A 513 -29.67 15.11 -20.53
C THR A 513 -29.07 13.95 -21.31
N ILE A 514 -29.91 13.14 -21.95
CA ILE A 514 -29.48 12.16 -22.95
C ILE A 514 -29.35 12.88 -24.30
N HIS A 515 -28.12 12.94 -24.80
CA HIS A 515 -27.81 13.59 -26.07
C HIS A 515 -28.08 12.68 -27.26
N ASP A 516 -27.77 11.38 -27.12
CA ASP A 516 -27.94 10.40 -28.17
C ASP A 516 -28.06 8.98 -27.58
N ILE A 517 -28.75 8.09 -28.28
CA ILE A 517 -28.81 6.67 -28.00
C ILE A 517 -28.58 5.94 -29.31
N GLN A 518 -27.47 5.22 -29.41
CA GLN A 518 -27.15 4.44 -30.59
C GLN A 518 -27.31 2.96 -30.30
N ALA A 519 -27.95 2.25 -31.21
CA ALA A 519 -28.13 0.82 -31.11
C ALA A 519 -28.02 0.17 -32.49
N TRP A 520 -27.53 -1.06 -32.51
CA TRP A 520 -27.49 -1.84 -33.75
C TRP A 520 -28.91 -2.11 -34.28
N GLY A 521 -29.09 -2.12 -35.61
CA GLY A 521 -30.36 -2.52 -36.23
C GLY A 521 -31.57 -1.61 -36.00
N GLY A 522 -31.38 -0.38 -35.52
CA GLY A 522 -32.48 0.57 -35.27
C GLY A 522 -33.43 0.06 -34.18
N ASP A 523 -34.68 -0.23 -34.52
CA ASP A 523 -35.68 -0.75 -33.56
C ASP A 523 -35.51 -2.26 -33.23
N GLN A 524 -34.76 -3.02 -34.03
CA GLN A 524 -34.55 -4.45 -33.77
C GLN A 524 -33.36 -4.68 -32.83
N ALA A 525 -33.63 -5.22 -31.64
CA ALA A 525 -32.59 -5.58 -30.67
C ALA A 525 -31.87 -6.88 -31.05
N ALA A 526 -30.55 -6.89 -30.89
CA ALA A 526 -29.79 -8.12 -30.83
C ALA A 526 -30.26 -8.99 -29.63
N PRO A 527 -30.24 -10.32 -29.74
CA PRO A 527 -30.56 -11.19 -28.62
C PRO A 527 -29.62 -10.93 -27.42
N VAL A 528 -30.21 -10.63 -26.26
CA VAL A 528 -29.44 -10.42 -25.02
C VAL A 528 -28.84 -11.76 -24.56
N PRO A 529 -27.50 -11.88 -24.45
CA PRO A 529 -26.88 -13.11 -23.96
C PRO A 529 -27.33 -13.41 -22.52
N ARG A 530 -27.73 -14.66 -22.27
CA ARG A 530 -28.25 -15.11 -20.96
C ARG A 530 -27.35 -16.12 -20.25
N ALA A 531 -26.31 -16.61 -20.93
CA ALA A 531 -25.40 -17.59 -20.35
C ALA A 531 -24.44 -16.89 -19.39
N ASP A 532 -24.39 -17.38 -18.15
CA ASP A 532 -23.48 -16.86 -17.14
C ASP A 532 -22.03 -17.26 -17.46
N ALA A 533 -21.09 -16.39 -17.12
CA ALA A 533 -19.67 -16.68 -17.19
C ALA A 533 -18.95 -16.15 -15.93
N ASN A 534 -19.30 -16.75 -14.79
CA ASN A 534 -18.89 -16.25 -13.49
C ASN A 534 -17.51 -16.72 -13.05
N TYR A 535 -16.67 -15.78 -12.62
CA TYR A 535 -15.36 -16.01 -11.98
C TYR A 535 -15.37 -15.65 -10.48
N HIS A 536 -16.46 -15.05 -9.99
CA HIS A 536 -16.58 -14.71 -8.58
C HIS A 536 -16.59 -15.99 -7.74
N ARG A 537 -15.81 -16.01 -6.64
CA ARG A 537 -15.58 -17.21 -5.81
C ARG A 537 -16.85 -17.90 -5.31
N ASP A 538 -17.91 -17.14 -5.09
CA ASP A 538 -19.19 -17.64 -4.56
C ASP A 538 -20.12 -18.18 -5.66
N LEU A 539 -19.82 -17.91 -6.93
CA LEU A 539 -20.61 -18.29 -8.10
C LEU A 539 -19.91 -19.35 -8.97
N ILE A 540 -18.65 -19.66 -8.71
CA ILE A 540 -17.94 -20.74 -9.41
C ILE A 540 -18.49 -22.09 -8.94
N GLU A 541 -19.03 -22.87 -9.89
CA GLU A 541 -19.56 -24.22 -9.63
C GLU A 541 -18.50 -25.34 -9.76
N ARG A 542 -17.26 -24.99 -10.10
CA ARG A 542 -16.15 -25.95 -10.28
C ARG A 542 -15.40 -26.17 -8.97
N PRO A 543 -14.95 -27.41 -8.66
CA PRO A 543 -14.18 -27.68 -7.46
C PRO A 543 -12.79 -27.01 -7.52
N TRP A 544 -12.33 -26.50 -6.37
CA TRP A 544 -11.00 -25.94 -6.23
C TRP A 544 -9.91 -27.02 -6.38
N ARG A 545 -8.78 -26.67 -6.99
CA ARG A 545 -7.61 -27.56 -7.04
C ARG A 545 -7.04 -27.74 -5.63
N THR A 546 -6.85 -28.99 -5.21
CA THR A 546 -6.32 -29.35 -3.88
C THR A 546 -4.86 -29.79 -3.90
N SER A 547 -4.22 -29.82 -5.08
CA SER A 547 -2.84 -30.27 -5.27
C SER A 547 -1.79 -29.19 -5.03
N MET A 548 -2.19 -27.93 -4.92
CA MET A 548 -1.28 -26.79 -4.71
C MET A 548 -0.71 -26.84 -3.30
N LYS A 549 0.62 -26.85 -3.19
CA LYS A 549 1.35 -26.77 -1.92
C LYS A 549 1.81 -25.33 -1.66
N PRO A 550 1.93 -24.89 -0.40
CA PRO A 550 2.46 -23.56 -0.08
C PRO A 550 3.84 -23.30 -0.68
N LEU A 551 4.07 -22.06 -1.13
CA LEU A 551 5.35 -21.55 -1.59
C LEU A 551 5.70 -20.29 -0.80
N ASP A 552 6.44 -20.47 0.30
CA ASP A 552 6.80 -19.37 1.19
C ASP A 552 8.09 -18.67 0.73
N VAL A 553 8.02 -17.34 0.57
CA VAL A 553 9.16 -16.47 0.27
C VAL A 553 9.53 -15.71 1.54
N VAL A 554 10.65 -16.08 2.15
CA VAL A 554 11.04 -15.57 3.49
C VAL A 554 12.44 -14.97 3.46
N GLN A 555 12.60 -13.79 4.08
CA GLN A 555 13.88 -13.14 4.33
C GLN A 555 14.13 -13.05 5.84
N PRO A 556 14.79 -14.06 6.44
CA PRO A 556 14.91 -14.18 7.90
C PRO A 556 15.74 -13.06 8.54
N GLU A 557 16.65 -12.46 7.77
CA GLU A 557 17.52 -11.36 8.21
C GLU A 557 16.98 -9.97 7.80
N GLY A 558 15.76 -9.92 7.26
CA GLY A 558 15.18 -8.72 6.66
C GLY A 558 15.61 -8.49 5.20
N PRO A 559 15.13 -7.41 4.56
CA PRO A 559 15.46 -7.07 3.20
C PRO A 559 16.82 -6.38 3.11
N SER A 560 17.43 -6.41 1.93
CA SER A 560 18.73 -5.80 1.63
C SER A 560 18.60 -4.31 1.25
N PHE A 561 17.37 -3.81 1.09
CA PHE A 561 17.10 -2.38 0.83
C PHE A 561 16.90 -1.60 2.12
N SER A 562 17.13 -0.30 2.05
CA SER A 562 16.78 0.67 3.09
C SER A 562 15.89 1.78 2.51
N VAL A 563 15.04 2.35 3.35
CA VAL A 563 14.10 3.42 2.98
C VAL A 563 14.14 4.53 4.01
N ASP A 564 14.36 5.76 3.55
CA ASP A 564 14.25 7.00 4.34
C ASP A 564 13.24 7.94 3.67
N GLY A 565 12.08 8.12 4.31
CA GLY A 565 10.92 8.74 3.66
C GLY A 565 10.51 7.96 2.41
N ASN A 566 10.74 8.56 1.25
CA ASN A 566 10.51 7.97 -0.08
C ASN A 566 11.81 7.67 -0.84
N THR A 567 12.98 7.95 -0.25
CA THR A 567 14.27 7.62 -0.82
C THR A 567 14.60 6.16 -0.52
N VAL A 568 14.95 5.42 -1.56
CA VAL A 568 15.32 4.01 -1.51
C VAL A 568 16.81 3.87 -1.78
N SER A 569 17.47 2.94 -1.08
CA SER A 569 18.83 2.52 -1.40
C SER A 569 18.96 1.00 -1.35
N TRP A 570 19.49 0.38 -2.40
CA TRP A 570 19.56 -1.08 -2.57
C TRP A 570 20.66 -1.47 -3.57
N GLU A 571 21.60 -2.33 -3.18
CA GLU A 571 22.60 -2.94 -4.08
C GLU A 571 23.23 -1.97 -5.10
N GLY A 572 23.68 -0.80 -4.61
CA GLY A 572 24.25 0.28 -5.43
C GLY A 572 23.24 1.30 -5.93
N TRP A 573 21.97 0.94 -6.12
CA TRP A 573 20.93 1.86 -6.56
C TRP A 573 20.51 2.84 -5.45
N GLN A 574 20.24 4.08 -5.86
CA GLN A 574 19.54 5.09 -5.07
C GLN A 574 18.52 5.83 -5.93
N PHE A 575 17.31 6.03 -5.42
CA PHE A 575 16.24 6.74 -6.13
C PHE A 575 15.13 7.18 -5.17
N HIS A 576 14.19 7.99 -5.65
CA HIS A 576 13.01 8.46 -4.91
C HIS A 576 11.71 7.94 -5.53
N VAL A 577 10.86 7.31 -4.71
CA VAL A 577 9.51 6.85 -5.09
C VAL A 577 8.52 8.01 -4.99
N GLY A 578 8.00 8.45 -6.14
CA GLY A 578 6.94 9.44 -6.25
C GLY A 578 5.60 8.81 -6.65
N PHE A 579 4.53 9.59 -6.48
CA PHE A 579 3.19 9.21 -6.92
C PHE A 579 2.39 10.45 -7.36
N SER A 580 1.65 10.37 -8.46
CA SER A 580 0.71 11.43 -8.88
C SER A 580 -0.67 10.85 -9.17
N TRP A 581 -1.71 11.69 -9.07
CA TRP A 581 -3.09 11.28 -9.38
C TRP A 581 -3.25 10.82 -10.84
N ARG A 582 -2.42 11.38 -11.75
CA ARG A 582 -2.47 11.12 -13.18
C ARG A 582 -1.65 9.89 -13.53
N GLU A 583 -0.34 9.94 -13.35
CA GLU A 583 0.60 8.89 -13.82
C GLU A 583 0.70 7.68 -12.88
N GLY A 584 0.25 7.80 -11.62
CA GLY A 584 0.49 6.80 -10.60
C GLY A 584 1.95 6.79 -10.16
N LEU A 585 2.63 5.64 -10.22
CA LEU A 585 4.00 5.44 -9.76
C LEU A 585 5.05 6.18 -10.63
N ILE A 586 5.92 6.94 -9.98
CA ILE A 586 7.02 7.70 -10.60
C ILE A 586 8.33 7.36 -9.89
N LEU A 587 9.41 7.07 -10.63
CA LEU A 587 10.77 7.00 -10.08
C LEU A 587 11.53 8.27 -10.43
N ASN A 588 12.17 8.88 -9.43
CA ASN A 588 12.97 10.10 -9.61
C ASN A 588 14.41 9.89 -9.13
N ASP A 589 15.33 10.65 -9.69
CA ASP A 589 16.74 10.72 -9.31
C ASP A 589 17.41 9.34 -9.19
N ILE A 590 17.20 8.50 -10.21
CA ILE A 590 17.76 7.15 -10.31
C ILE A 590 19.26 7.25 -10.56
N GLN A 591 20.02 6.75 -9.59
CA GLN A 591 21.47 6.82 -9.53
C GLN A 591 22.05 5.46 -9.14
N TYR A 592 23.29 5.21 -9.57
CA TYR A 592 24.04 4.02 -9.22
C TYR A 592 25.35 4.37 -8.53
N ASN A 593 25.60 3.78 -7.36
CA ASN A 593 26.86 3.92 -6.63
C ASN A 593 27.88 2.92 -7.18
N ASP A 594 28.75 3.42 -8.05
CA ASP A 594 29.84 2.68 -8.65
C ASP A 594 31.13 2.95 -7.85
N GLN A 595 31.47 2.01 -6.96
CA GLN A 595 32.68 2.04 -6.14
C GLN A 595 32.87 3.34 -5.34
N GLY A 596 31.79 3.89 -4.79
CA GLY A 596 31.78 5.12 -3.99
C GLY A 596 31.48 6.39 -4.80
N ARG A 597 31.42 6.31 -6.14
CA ARG A 597 30.95 7.39 -7.00
C ARG A 597 29.47 7.18 -7.30
N LEU A 598 28.62 8.09 -6.83
CA LEU A 598 27.21 8.11 -7.19
C LEU A 598 27.05 8.70 -8.60
N ARG A 599 26.58 7.89 -9.55
CA ARG A 599 26.49 8.23 -10.98
C ARG A 599 25.02 8.30 -11.39
N PRO A 600 24.55 9.44 -11.91
CA PRO A 600 23.18 9.56 -12.39
C PRO A 600 22.89 8.67 -13.61
N VAL A 601 21.66 8.17 -13.69
CA VAL A 601 21.18 7.31 -14.78
C VAL A 601 19.93 7.92 -15.41
N MET A 602 18.94 8.28 -14.59
CA MET A 602 17.71 8.97 -15.03
C MET A 602 17.26 9.96 -13.96
N HIS A 603 16.84 11.15 -14.36
CA HIS A 603 16.20 12.12 -13.47
C HIS A 603 14.76 11.73 -13.16
N ARG A 604 14.01 11.19 -14.14
CA ARG A 604 12.60 10.82 -13.99
C ARG A 604 12.19 9.68 -14.92
N ALA A 605 11.40 8.73 -14.41
CA ALA A 605 10.80 7.67 -15.19
C ALA A 605 9.36 7.41 -14.73
N ALA A 606 8.41 7.46 -15.67
CA ALA A 606 6.98 7.23 -15.39
C ALA A 606 6.22 6.79 -16.65
N LEU A 607 5.05 6.23 -16.46
CA LEU A 607 4.08 6.06 -17.54
C LEU A 607 3.29 7.35 -17.72
N ALA A 608 3.30 7.91 -18.93
CA ALA A 608 2.73 9.22 -19.23
C ALA A 608 1.36 9.15 -19.91
N GLU A 609 1.06 8.10 -20.66
CA GLU A 609 -0.28 7.86 -21.23
C GLU A 609 -0.50 6.39 -21.59
N ILE A 610 -1.77 6.00 -21.69
CA ILE A 610 -2.22 4.72 -22.26
C ILE A 610 -3.31 5.04 -23.29
N ILE A 611 -3.28 4.38 -24.44
CA ILE A 611 -4.39 4.41 -25.39
C ILE A 611 -4.78 2.99 -25.82
N VAL A 612 -6.09 2.71 -25.81
CA VAL A 612 -6.65 1.39 -26.11
C VAL A 612 -7.65 1.47 -27.27
N PRO A 613 -7.21 1.56 -28.55
CA PRO A 613 -8.12 1.63 -29.69
C PRO A 613 -8.71 0.25 -30.03
N TYR A 614 -10.03 0.19 -30.15
CA TYR A 614 -10.75 -1.01 -30.59
C TYR A 614 -10.95 -1.02 -32.11
N GLY A 615 -10.96 -2.23 -32.70
CA GLY A 615 -10.91 -2.43 -34.15
C GLY A 615 -12.26 -2.43 -34.87
N GLU A 616 -13.39 -2.53 -34.17
CA GLU A 616 -14.72 -2.57 -34.80
C GLU A 616 -15.03 -1.30 -35.57
N GLY A 617 -15.44 -1.44 -36.82
CA GLY A 617 -15.71 -0.30 -37.70
C GLY A 617 -17.18 0.14 -37.72
N ARG A 618 -18.10 -0.68 -37.19
CA ARG A 618 -19.54 -0.46 -37.25
C ARG A 618 -20.10 0.23 -36.00
N ASP A 619 -21.20 0.94 -36.20
CA ASP A 619 -22.07 1.46 -35.14
C ASP A 619 -22.59 0.33 -34.23
N PRO A 620 -22.74 0.57 -32.92
CA PRO A 620 -22.42 1.81 -32.18
C PRO A 620 -21.02 1.84 -31.52
N PHE A 621 -20.19 0.81 -31.71
CA PHE A 621 -19.00 0.53 -30.90
C PHE A 621 -17.66 0.98 -31.49
N GLN A 622 -17.62 1.55 -32.70
CA GLN A 622 -16.38 2.01 -33.35
C GLN A 622 -15.64 3.12 -32.60
N TYR A 623 -16.30 3.72 -31.61
CA TYR A 623 -15.76 4.82 -30.82
C TYR A 623 -15.11 4.36 -29.52
N LYS A 624 -15.08 3.05 -29.25
CA LYS A 624 -14.34 2.51 -28.11
C LYS A 624 -12.84 2.77 -28.30
N CYS A 625 -12.35 3.75 -27.56
CA CYS A 625 -10.93 4.08 -27.45
C CYS A 625 -10.71 4.80 -26.13
N ALA A 626 -10.18 4.08 -25.16
CA ALA A 626 -9.91 4.62 -23.83
C ALA A 626 -8.52 5.27 -23.81
N TYR A 627 -8.42 6.44 -23.19
CA TYR A 627 -7.16 7.10 -22.85
C TYR A 627 -7.00 7.03 -21.34
N ASP A 628 -6.57 5.88 -20.82
CA ASP A 628 -6.76 5.56 -19.40
C ASP A 628 -6.16 6.58 -18.42
N ILE A 629 -5.01 7.17 -18.76
CA ILE A 629 -4.37 8.15 -17.89
C ILE A 629 -5.08 9.50 -17.98
N CYS A 630 -5.44 9.96 -19.18
CA CYS A 630 -6.09 11.25 -19.29
C CYS A 630 -7.60 11.25 -19.05
N ASP A 631 -8.29 10.16 -19.38
CA ASP A 631 -9.74 10.06 -19.21
C ASP A 631 -10.07 9.90 -17.73
N TYR A 632 -9.29 9.14 -16.96
CA TYR A 632 -9.62 8.79 -15.56
C TYR A 632 -8.56 9.18 -14.52
N GLY A 633 -7.29 9.26 -14.91
CA GLY A 633 -6.18 9.40 -13.97
C GLY A 633 -5.78 8.06 -13.36
N LEU A 634 -4.71 7.46 -13.89
CA LEU A 634 -4.23 6.13 -13.48
C LEU A 634 -3.94 6.02 -11.98
N GLY A 635 -3.41 7.10 -11.38
CA GLY A 635 -3.15 7.16 -9.95
C GLY A 635 -4.42 7.24 -9.09
N LEU A 636 -5.51 7.84 -9.60
CA LEU A 636 -6.82 7.80 -8.95
C LEU A 636 -7.43 6.40 -8.97
N CYS A 637 -7.14 5.64 -10.03
CA CYS A 637 -7.58 4.26 -10.23
C CYS A 637 -6.71 3.21 -9.50
N ALA A 638 -5.71 3.64 -8.73
CA ALA A 638 -4.80 2.73 -8.05
C ALA A 638 -5.50 1.87 -6.98
N ASN A 639 -5.17 0.59 -6.95
CA ASN A 639 -5.71 -0.35 -5.98
C ASN A 639 -4.98 -0.24 -4.63
N SER A 640 -5.66 -0.64 -3.54
CA SER A 640 -4.99 -0.92 -2.27
C SER A 640 -4.51 -2.36 -2.26
N LEU A 641 -3.19 -2.56 -2.31
CA LEU A 641 -2.58 -3.89 -2.49
C LEU A 641 -2.58 -4.70 -1.17
N GLU A 642 -2.85 -5.99 -1.24
CA GLU A 642 -2.87 -6.88 -0.09
C GLU A 642 -1.63 -7.78 0.04
N LEU A 643 -1.19 -7.96 1.29
CA LEU A 643 0.00 -8.72 1.64
C LEU A 643 -0.26 -10.22 1.49
N GLY A 644 0.62 -10.90 0.75
CA GLY A 644 0.50 -12.33 0.46
C GLY A 644 -0.44 -12.67 -0.69
N CYS A 645 -1.13 -11.68 -1.27
CA CYS A 645 -1.99 -11.84 -2.44
C CYS A 645 -1.40 -11.10 -3.64
N ASP A 646 -1.41 -9.76 -3.63
CA ASP A 646 -0.87 -8.95 -4.72
C ASP A 646 0.66 -8.87 -4.67
N CYS A 647 1.21 -8.86 -3.45
CA CYS A 647 2.64 -8.84 -3.19
C CYS A 647 3.06 -9.92 -2.20
N LEU A 648 3.97 -10.80 -2.61
CA LEU A 648 4.44 -11.95 -1.84
C LEU A 648 5.90 -11.74 -1.38
N GLY A 649 6.17 -12.02 -0.11
CA GLY A 649 7.53 -11.93 0.47
C GLY A 649 7.65 -10.83 1.53
N HIS A 650 8.84 -10.22 1.64
CA HIS A 650 9.10 -9.14 2.58
C HIS A 650 8.77 -7.78 1.93
N ILE A 651 7.55 -7.28 2.15
CA ILE A 651 7.02 -6.13 1.40
C ILE A 651 7.13 -4.81 2.18
N LYS A 652 7.62 -3.77 1.50
CA LYS A 652 7.49 -2.37 1.90
C LYS A 652 6.41 -1.70 1.05
N TYR A 653 5.37 -1.18 1.71
CA TYR A 653 4.33 -0.39 1.06
C TYR A 653 4.57 1.11 1.19
N PHE A 654 4.13 1.86 0.17
CA PHE A 654 3.95 3.31 0.19
C PHE A 654 2.47 3.64 -0.02
N ASP A 655 1.93 4.50 0.83
CA ASP A 655 0.60 5.06 0.65
C ASP A 655 0.67 6.22 -0.35
N ALA A 656 -0.40 6.43 -1.11
CA ALA A 656 -0.57 7.59 -1.97
C ALA A 656 -1.64 8.52 -1.41
N VAL A 657 -1.46 9.83 -1.59
CA VAL A 657 -2.46 10.84 -1.25
C VAL A 657 -2.84 11.61 -2.51
N VAL A 658 -4.10 11.50 -2.91
CA VAL A 658 -4.73 12.21 -4.03
C VAL A 658 -5.85 13.11 -3.51
N ASN A 659 -6.67 13.71 -4.38
CA ASN A 659 -7.82 14.51 -3.98
C ASN A 659 -9.11 14.06 -4.67
N ASN A 660 -10.24 14.20 -3.99
CA ASN A 660 -11.57 14.07 -4.61
C ASN A 660 -12.01 15.39 -5.30
N ALA A 661 -13.20 15.42 -5.92
CA ALA A 661 -13.70 16.62 -6.61
C ALA A 661 -13.94 17.81 -5.67
N LYS A 662 -14.06 17.58 -4.36
CA LYS A 662 -14.17 18.63 -3.32
C LYS A 662 -12.81 19.20 -2.89
N GLY A 663 -11.71 18.70 -3.46
CA GLY A 663 -10.34 19.08 -3.08
C GLY A 663 -9.90 18.51 -1.73
N GLN A 664 -10.61 17.52 -1.18
CA GLN A 664 -10.24 16.88 0.07
C GLN A 664 -9.21 15.77 -0.19
N PRO A 665 -8.20 15.60 0.68
CA PRO A 665 -7.22 14.53 0.51
C PRO A 665 -7.87 13.15 0.68
N VAL A 666 -7.55 12.24 -0.23
CA VAL A 666 -7.95 10.83 -0.22
C VAL A 666 -6.68 9.99 -0.17
N THR A 667 -6.54 9.16 0.87
CA THR A 667 -5.39 8.26 1.01
C THR A 667 -5.72 6.90 0.43
N ILE A 668 -4.95 6.49 -0.58
CA ILE A 668 -4.92 5.14 -1.12
C ILE A 668 -3.84 4.39 -0.34
N ARG A 669 -4.26 3.52 0.58
CA ARG A 669 -3.32 2.77 1.42
C ARG A 669 -2.67 1.67 0.60
N LYS A 670 -1.38 1.41 0.85
CA LYS A 670 -0.63 0.35 0.16
C LYS A 670 -0.73 0.48 -1.37
N ALA A 671 -0.69 1.71 -1.89
CA ALA A 671 -0.82 2.00 -3.31
C ALA A 671 0.38 1.44 -4.10
N VAL A 672 1.59 1.62 -3.57
CA VAL A 672 2.82 1.09 -4.17
C VAL A 672 3.39 0.00 -3.27
N CYS A 673 3.84 -1.07 -3.90
CA CYS A 673 4.52 -2.19 -3.29
C CYS A 673 5.97 -2.24 -3.73
N MET A 674 6.89 -2.48 -2.79
CA MET A 674 8.31 -2.66 -3.06
C MET A 674 8.86 -3.86 -2.32
N HIS A 675 9.62 -4.69 -3.01
CA HIS A 675 10.32 -5.84 -2.44
C HIS A 675 11.51 -6.22 -3.33
N GLU A 676 12.42 -7.04 -2.82
CA GLU A 676 13.44 -7.68 -3.67
C GLU A 676 13.09 -9.15 -3.87
N GLU A 677 13.41 -9.68 -5.04
CA GLU A 677 13.17 -11.08 -5.36
C GLU A 677 14.38 -11.71 -6.05
N ASP A 678 14.46 -13.04 -5.98
CA ASP A 678 15.41 -13.82 -6.75
C ASP A 678 15.02 -13.78 -8.24
N ALA A 679 15.98 -13.39 -9.08
CA ALA A 679 15.82 -13.28 -10.53
C ALA A 679 16.71 -14.29 -11.26
N SER A 680 16.82 -15.52 -10.71
CA SER A 680 17.58 -16.63 -11.29
C SER A 680 19.11 -16.37 -11.32
N ILE A 681 19.81 -16.79 -12.38
CA ILE A 681 21.27 -16.72 -12.50
C ILE A 681 21.69 -15.35 -13.02
N ALA A 682 22.60 -14.67 -12.32
CA ALA A 682 23.27 -13.47 -12.79
C ALA A 682 24.32 -13.81 -13.84
N TRP A 683 25.26 -14.70 -13.49
CA TRP A 683 26.26 -15.22 -14.41
C TRP A 683 26.78 -16.58 -13.94
N LYS A 684 27.31 -17.38 -14.88
CA LYS A 684 27.83 -18.73 -14.62
C LYS A 684 28.91 -19.09 -15.64
N GLN A 685 29.98 -19.73 -15.18
CA GLN A 685 31.03 -20.27 -16.05
C GLN A 685 31.57 -21.59 -15.50
N LEU A 686 31.72 -22.58 -16.39
CA LEU A 686 32.47 -23.81 -16.12
C LEU A 686 33.74 -23.81 -17.00
N ASP A 687 34.91 -23.82 -16.39
CA ASP A 687 36.15 -24.10 -17.12
C ASP A 687 36.33 -25.62 -17.22
N TYR A 688 36.14 -26.17 -18.41
CA TYR A 688 36.26 -27.61 -18.65
C TYR A 688 37.69 -28.14 -18.43
N ARG A 689 38.72 -27.29 -18.52
CA ARG A 689 40.12 -27.70 -18.36
C ARG A 689 40.46 -27.96 -16.90
N THR A 690 39.89 -27.16 -16.01
CA THR A 690 40.14 -27.22 -14.56
C THR A 690 38.98 -27.88 -13.80
N GLY A 691 37.80 -27.99 -14.42
CA GLY A 691 36.56 -28.39 -13.75
C GLY A 691 35.99 -27.31 -12.83
N HIS A 692 36.54 -26.08 -12.86
CA HIS A 692 36.12 -25.01 -11.96
C HIS A 692 34.79 -24.40 -12.40
N LEU A 693 33.82 -24.39 -11.49
CA LEU A 693 32.50 -23.82 -11.69
C LEU A 693 32.31 -22.58 -10.83
N GLU A 694 31.95 -21.48 -11.47
CA GLU A 694 31.51 -20.24 -10.83
C GLU A 694 30.06 -19.97 -11.18
N VAL A 695 29.26 -19.56 -10.19
CA VAL A 695 27.85 -19.19 -10.35
C VAL A 695 27.51 -18.03 -9.40
N ARG A 696 26.77 -17.03 -9.89
CA ARG A 696 26.10 -16.01 -9.07
C ARG A 696 24.61 -15.98 -9.37
N ARG A 697 23.80 -15.72 -8.34
CA ARG A 697 22.36 -15.53 -8.47
C ARG A 697 22.06 -14.04 -8.56
N LEU A 698 21.15 -13.69 -9.45
CA LEU A 698 20.66 -12.32 -9.59
C LEU A 698 19.53 -12.10 -8.58
N ARG A 699 19.51 -10.94 -7.96
CA ARG A 699 18.32 -10.35 -7.37
C ARG A 699 17.92 -9.12 -8.15
N ARG A 700 16.63 -8.81 -8.10
CA ARG A 700 16.10 -7.53 -8.59
C ARG A 700 15.22 -6.90 -7.52
N LEU A 701 15.29 -5.58 -7.43
CA LEU A 701 14.33 -4.78 -6.70
C LEU A 701 13.10 -4.55 -7.58
N VAL A 702 11.92 -4.79 -7.03
CA VAL A 702 10.63 -4.59 -7.67
C VAL A 702 9.95 -3.40 -7.01
N VAL A 703 9.52 -2.42 -7.80
CA VAL A 703 8.65 -1.32 -7.36
C VAL A 703 7.42 -1.31 -8.26
N SER A 704 6.24 -1.56 -7.71
CA SER A 704 5.04 -1.75 -8.51
C SER A 704 3.78 -1.13 -7.91
N PHE A 705 2.79 -0.90 -8.78
CA PHE A 705 1.42 -0.63 -8.38
C PHE A 705 0.44 -1.25 -9.38
N TRP A 706 -0.82 -1.41 -8.95
CA TRP A 706 -1.91 -1.85 -9.80
C TRP A 706 -2.99 -0.78 -9.89
N ALA A 707 -3.64 -0.67 -11.04
CA ALA A 707 -4.80 0.17 -11.27
C ALA A 707 -5.89 -0.58 -12.04
N THR A 708 -7.15 -0.32 -11.71
CA THR A 708 -8.31 -0.93 -12.37
C THR A 708 -9.14 0.14 -13.03
N ILE A 709 -9.45 -0.03 -14.31
CA ILE A 709 -10.20 0.92 -15.11
C ILE A 709 -11.32 0.14 -15.79
N ALA A 710 -12.52 0.29 -15.26
CA ALA A 710 -13.69 -0.51 -15.60
C ALA A 710 -13.34 -2.02 -15.65
N ASN A 711 -13.32 -2.59 -16.85
CA ASN A 711 -13.10 -4.01 -17.09
C ASN A 711 -11.64 -4.46 -16.95
N TYR A 712 -10.66 -3.60 -17.27
CA TYR A 712 -9.23 -3.98 -17.27
C TYR A 712 -8.55 -3.69 -15.94
N SER A 713 -7.54 -4.49 -15.62
CA SER A 713 -6.60 -4.24 -14.52
C SER A 713 -5.17 -4.28 -15.05
N TYR A 714 -4.41 -3.23 -14.73
CA TYR A 714 -3.04 -3.03 -15.18
C TYR A 714 -2.07 -3.02 -13.99
N GLY A 715 -1.00 -3.79 -14.11
CA GLY A 715 0.10 -3.79 -13.16
C GLY A 715 1.35 -3.19 -13.79
N PHE A 716 1.95 -2.20 -13.14
CA PHE A 716 3.16 -1.52 -13.64
C PHE A 716 4.33 -1.79 -12.71
N TYR A 717 5.38 -2.40 -13.25
CA TYR A 717 6.52 -2.89 -12.48
C TYR A 717 7.80 -2.27 -12.99
N TRP A 718 8.51 -1.57 -12.10
CA TRP A 718 9.89 -1.19 -12.31
C TRP A 718 10.81 -2.21 -11.64
N TYR A 719 11.78 -2.70 -12.41
CA TYR A 719 12.81 -3.63 -11.95
C TYR A 719 14.17 -2.96 -12.00
N LEU A 720 14.92 -3.01 -10.90
CA LEU A 720 16.32 -2.61 -10.84
C LEU A 720 17.16 -3.84 -10.52
N GLY A 721 18.09 -4.21 -11.40
CA GLY A 721 18.94 -5.40 -11.27
C GLY A 721 20.33 -5.08 -10.71
N GLN A 722 20.96 -6.06 -10.07
CA GLN A 722 22.36 -5.95 -9.61
C GLN A 722 23.37 -5.89 -10.77
N ASP A 723 22.94 -6.19 -12.00
CA ASP A 723 23.74 -6.03 -13.23
C ASP A 723 23.69 -4.60 -13.81
N GLY A 724 22.99 -3.68 -13.13
CA GLY A 724 22.78 -2.31 -13.59
C GLY A 724 21.61 -2.15 -14.57
N THR A 725 20.89 -3.22 -14.92
CA THR A 725 19.72 -3.14 -15.80
C THR A 725 18.53 -2.53 -15.06
N ILE A 726 17.85 -1.57 -15.69
CA ILE A 726 16.50 -1.12 -15.31
C ILE A 726 15.51 -1.72 -16.31
N SER A 727 14.36 -2.20 -15.86
CA SER A 727 13.28 -2.64 -16.75
C SER A 727 11.94 -2.10 -16.30
N PHE A 728 11.07 -1.85 -17.26
CA PHE A 728 9.67 -1.50 -17.04
C PHE A 728 8.80 -2.61 -17.64
N GLU A 729 7.83 -3.12 -16.88
CA GLU A 729 6.89 -4.13 -17.33
C GLU A 729 5.44 -3.68 -17.08
N CYS A 730 4.62 -3.78 -18.12
CA CYS A 730 3.17 -3.66 -18.05
C CYS A 730 2.57 -5.06 -18.04
N LYS A 731 1.73 -5.36 -17.04
CA LYS A 731 0.93 -6.58 -16.95
C LYS A 731 -0.53 -6.22 -17.17
N LEU A 732 -1.19 -6.91 -18.10
CA LEU A 732 -2.60 -6.73 -18.43
C LEU A 732 -3.38 -7.95 -17.96
N THR A 733 -4.47 -7.76 -17.22
CA THR A 733 -5.43 -8.79 -16.80
C THR A 733 -6.80 -8.13 -16.59
N GLY A 734 -7.73 -8.77 -15.90
CA GLY A 734 -9.11 -8.31 -15.77
C GLY A 734 -9.97 -8.96 -16.84
N ILE A 735 -10.97 -8.25 -17.35
CA ILE A 735 -12.00 -8.80 -18.23
C ILE A 735 -11.90 -8.08 -19.56
N VAL A 736 -11.91 -8.83 -20.66
CA VAL A 736 -11.98 -8.24 -22.00
C VAL A 736 -13.29 -7.47 -22.18
N SER A 737 -13.26 -6.28 -22.78
CA SER A 737 -14.51 -5.56 -23.08
C SER A 737 -15.33 -6.35 -24.09
N THR A 738 -16.60 -6.58 -23.78
CA THR A 738 -17.50 -7.41 -24.58
C THR A 738 -18.63 -6.61 -25.23
N ASN A 739 -19.10 -7.13 -26.36
CA ASN A 739 -20.26 -6.69 -27.12
C ASN A 739 -21.22 -7.85 -27.37
N SER A 740 -22.48 -7.53 -27.66
CA SER A 740 -23.41 -8.50 -28.21
C SER A 740 -22.95 -8.93 -29.60
N LEU A 741 -23.07 -10.22 -29.90
CA LEU A 741 -22.97 -10.72 -31.27
C LEU A 741 -24.10 -10.11 -32.11
N TYR A 742 -23.78 -9.60 -33.30
CA TYR A 742 -24.82 -9.02 -34.16
C TYR A 742 -25.62 -10.11 -34.90
N PRO A 743 -26.95 -9.95 -35.08
CA PRO A 743 -27.81 -10.90 -35.79
C PRO A 743 -27.32 -11.36 -37.17
N ASP A 744 -26.65 -10.50 -37.95
CA ASP A 744 -26.06 -10.83 -39.25
C ASP A 744 -24.80 -11.71 -39.14
N GLU A 745 -24.22 -11.82 -37.95
CA GLU A 745 -23.09 -12.70 -37.61
C GLU A 745 -23.53 -14.03 -36.98
N PHE A 746 -24.84 -14.21 -36.73
CA PHE A 746 -25.38 -15.51 -36.35
C PHE A 746 -25.48 -16.40 -37.60
N THR A 747 -24.48 -17.23 -37.85
CA THR A 747 -24.64 -18.33 -38.80
C THR A 747 -25.40 -19.50 -38.14
N PRO A 748 -26.37 -20.16 -38.83
CA PRO A 748 -27.14 -21.27 -38.26
C PRO A 748 -26.31 -22.48 -37.81
N ASP A 749 -25.09 -22.61 -38.35
CA ASP A 749 -24.12 -23.67 -38.07
C ASP A 749 -23.04 -23.26 -37.06
N GLY A 750 -23.03 -21.99 -36.61
CA GLY A 750 -22.00 -21.46 -35.71
C GLY A 750 -20.60 -21.35 -36.32
N ALA A 751 -20.43 -21.53 -37.63
CA ALA A 751 -19.14 -21.54 -38.31
C ALA A 751 -18.58 -20.14 -38.67
N GLY A 752 -19.38 -19.08 -38.58
CA GLY A 752 -18.93 -17.71 -38.82
C GLY A 752 -18.31 -17.05 -37.59
N GLU A 753 -17.01 -16.75 -37.64
CA GLU A 753 -16.37 -15.87 -36.65
C GLU A 753 -16.70 -14.39 -36.96
N PRO A 754 -17.02 -13.57 -35.94
CA PRO A 754 -17.20 -12.13 -36.14
C PRO A 754 -15.90 -11.54 -36.68
N ARG A 755 -15.95 -10.74 -37.75
CA ARG A 755 -14.72 -10.32 -38.46
C ARG A 755 -13.83 -9.35 -37.66
N TRP A 756 -14.36 -8.68 -36.63
CA TRP A 756 -13.65 -7.67 -35.83
C TRP A 756 -13.45 -8.09 -34.36
N GLY A 757 -13.67 -9.35 -34.05
CA GLY A 757 -13.56 -9.86 -32.69
C GLY A 757 -13.50 -11.37 -32.66
N THR A 758 -13.61 -11.92 -31.45
CA THR A 758 -13.66 -13.36 -31.23
C THR A 758 -14.87 -13.66 -30.39
N ARG A 759 -15.61 -14.71 -30.77
CA ARG A 759 -16.71 -15.20 -29.96
C ARG A 759 -16.14 -15.91 -28.73
N VAL A 760 -16.29 -15.31 -27.56
CA VAL A 760 -15.76 -15.85 -26.29
C VAL A 760 -16.83 -16.59 -25.46
N GLY A 761 -18.10 -16.39 -25.80
CA GLY A 761 -19.23 -17.08 -25.18
C GLY A 761 -20.49 -17.05 -26.06
N PRO A 762 -21.57 -17.74 -25.66
CA PRO A 762 -22.82 -17.74 -26.40
C PRO A 762 -23.41 -16.33 -26.56
N GLY A 763 -23.33 -15.75 -27.75
CA GLY A 763 -23.80 -14.39 -28.05
C GLY A 763 -22.87 -13.27 -27.58
N VAL A 764 -21.65 -13.59 -27.10
CA VAL A 764 -20.69 -12.64 -26.55
C VAL A 764 -19.46 -12.55 -27.46
N VAL A 765 -19.15 -11.34 -27.92
CA VAL A 765 -17.98 -11.05 -28.75
C VAL A 765 -17.03 -10.14 -28.00
N ALA A 766 -15.75 -10.51 -27.95
CA ALA A 766 -14.69 -9.64 -27.50
C ALA A 766 -13.98 -9.08 -28.73
N GLN A 767 -13.98 -7.76 -28.90
CA GLN A 767 -13.42 -7.09 -30.06
C GLN A 767 -11.89 -7.18 -30.08
N VAL A 768 -11.29 -7.26 -31.27
CA VAL A 768 -9.85 -7.06 -31.43
C VAL A 768 -9.52 -5.60 -31.09
N HIS A 769 -8.47 -5.39 -30.31
CA HIS A 769 -8.04 -4.06 -29.88
C HIS A 769 -6.53 -4.02 -29.65
N GLN A 770 -5.97 -2.82 -29.53
CA GLN A 770 -4.56 -2.64 -29.17
C GLN A 770 -4.44 -1.96 -27.81
N HIS A 771 -3.33 -2.17 -27.11
CA HIS A 771 -2.95 -1.38 -25.94
C HIS A 771 -1.60 -0.75 -26.21
N PHE A 772 -1.50 0.58 -26.06
CA PHE A 772 -0.24 1.31 -26.16
C PHE A 772 0.07 2.03 -24.85
N PHE A 773 1.30 1.94 -24.39
CA PHE A 773 1.81 2.50 -23.14
C PHE A 773 2.96 3.46 -23.44
N CYS A 774 2.76 4.76 -23.24
CA CYS A 774 3.79 5.77 -23.46
C CYS A 774 4.62 5.97 -22.19
N VAL A 775 5.83 5.43 -22.18
CA VAL A 775 6.79 5.55 -21.07
C VAL A 775 7.64 6.80 -21.28
N ARG A 776 7.54 7.79 -20.38
CA ARG A 776 8.34 9.01 -20.39
C ARG A 776 9.60 8.81 -19.55
N LEU A 777 10.74 9.06 -20.15
CA LEU A 777 12.06 8.83 -19.58
C LEU A 777 12.90 10.09 -19.73
N ASP A 778 13.41 10.57 -18.62
CA ASP A 778 14.24 11.75 -18.49
C ASP A 778 15.65 11.27 -18.11
N PRO A 779 16.51 10.94 -19.09
CA PRO A 779 17.83 10.37 -18.85
C PRO A 779 18.81 11.37 -18.23
N ALA A 780 19.74 10.86 -17.42
CA ALA A 780 20.81 11.65 -16.81
C ALA A 780 22.15 10.90 -16.85
N VAL A 781 22.37 10.07 -17.88
CA VAL A 781 23.50 9.11 -17.95
C VAL A 781 24.85 9.77 -17.64
N ASP A 782 25.37 9.50 -16.44
CA ASP A 782 26.59 10.09 -15.85
C ASP A 782 26.68 11.62 -15.97
N CYS A 783 25.54 12.31 -15.94
CA CYS A 783 25.45 13.76 -16.11
C CYS A 783 24.76 14.39 -14.88
N PRO A 784 25.54 14.97 -13.95
CA PRO A 784 25.00 15.60 -12.73
C PRO A 784 24.14 16.84 -12.97
N GLU A 785 24.23 17.46 -14.15
CA GLU A 785 23.45 18.65 -14.52
C GLU A 785 22.11 18.31 -15.20
N GLY A 786 21.69 17.04 -15.22
CA GLY A 786 20.53 16.56 -15.99
C GLY A 786 20.92 15.95 -17.33
N GLY A 787 19.98 15.71 -18.24
CA GLY A 787 20.24 15.06 -19.54
C GLY A 787 20.95 15.94 -20.57
N LYS A 788 21.51 17.08 -20.15
CA LYS A 788 22.19 18.06 -21.01
C LYS A 788 23.39 17.47 -21.73
N ASN A 789 23.48 17.71 -23.04
CA ASN A 789 24.51 17.18 -23.95
C ASN A 789 24.52 15.65 -24.10
N LEU A 790 23.53 14.94 -23.56
CA LEU A 790 23.37 13.53 -23.89
C LEU A 790 22.98 13.41 -25.36
N GLN A 791 23.51 12.37 -26.02
CA GLN A 791 23.19 12.06 -27.41
C GLN A 791 22.34 10.81 -27.45
N VAL A 792 21.25 10.85 -28.21
CA VAL A 792 20.46 9.66 -28.53
C VAL A 792 20.90 9.12 -29.89
N LEU A 793 21.23 7.84 -29.93
CA LEU A 793 21.70 7.15 -31.13
C LEU A 793 20.72 6.06 -31.50
N GLU A 794 20.39 5.97 -32.78
CA GLU A 794 19.83 4.79 -33.41
C GLU A 794 20.97 3.82 -33.77
N VAL A 795 20.77 2.55 -33.44
CA VAL A 795 21.76 1.49 -33.62
C VAL A 795 21.10 0.34 -34.36
N GLU A 796 21.71 -0.10 -35.46
CA GLU A 796 21.18 -1.17 -36.30
C GLU A 796 22.26 -2.17 -36.68
N ALA A 797 21.88 -3.45 -36.77
CA ALA A 797 22.69 -4.47 -37.42
C ALA A 797 22.57 -4.33 -38.94
N VAL A 798 23.70 -4.36 -39.65
CA VAL A 798 23.77 -4.25 -41.11
C VAL A 798 24.61 -5.38 -41.70
N PRO A 799 24.19 -6.02 -42.80
CA PRO A 799 25.01 -7.03 -43.47
C PRO A 799 26.22 -6.38 -44.15
N ALA A 800 27.39 -7.01 -44.04
CA ALA A 800 28.54 -6.58 -44.83
C ALA A 800 28.43 -7.13 -46.26
N GLN A 801 28.81 -6.32 -47.25
CA GLN A 801 28.81 -6.75 -48.65
C GLN A 801 29.86 -7.85 -48.87
N MET A 802 29.60 -8.77 -49.81
CA MET A 802 30.60 -9.75 -50.26
C MET A 802 31.76 -9.02 -50.93
N GLY A 803 32.99 -9.34 -50.56
CA GLY A 803 34.18 -8.69 -51.10
C GLY A 803 35.48 -9.22 -50.50
N PRO A 804 36.64 -8.64 -50.83
CA PRO A 804 37.93 -9.10 -50.31
C PRO A 804 38.00 -9.15 -48.77
N GLU A 805 37.35 -8.21 -48.08
CA GLU A 805 37.29 -8.12 -46.61
C GLU A 805 36.18 -8.99 -45.98
N ASN A 806 35.30 -9.59 -46.79
CA ASN A 806 34.22 -10.47 -46.37
C ASN A 806 34.01 -11.62 -47.38
N MET A 807 35.11 -12.30 -47.73
CA MET A 807 35.16 -13.25 -48.86
C MET A 807 34.26 -14.50 -48.71
N HIS A 808 33.79 -14.76 -47.49
CA HIS A 808 32.89 -15.87 -47.18
C HIS A 808 31.45 -15.40 -46.93
N GLY A 809 31.17 -14.09 -47.02
CA GLY A 809 29.82 -13.54 -46.87
C GLY A 809 29.21 -13.69 -45.48
N VAL A 810 30.02 -13.94 -44.45
CA VAL A 810 29.55 -14.15 -43.06
C VAL A 810 29.52 -12.87 -42.23
N GLY A 811 30.16 -11.80 -42.72
CA GLY A 811 30.30 -10.54 -42.01
C GLY A 811 29.01 -9.74 -41.90
N PHE A 812 28.83 -9.11 -40.74
CA PHE A 812 27.83 -8.10 -40.44
C PHE A 812 28.46 -7.07 -39.50
N ASP A 813 27.93 -5.86 -39.49
CA ASP A 813 28.43 -4.72 -38.72
C ASP A 813 27.29 -4.00 -38.00
N VAL A 814 27.63 -2.96 -37.24
CA VAL A 814 26.68 -2.09 -36.53
C VAL A 814 26.78 -0.68 -37.09
N ALA A 815 25.66 -0.17 -37.61
CA ALA A 815 25.54 1.23 -37.99
C ALA A 815 24.99 2.03 -36.80
N GLU A 816 25.66 3.13 -36.46
CA GLU A 816 25.21 4.07 -35.43
C GLU A 816 24.93 5.44 -36.04
N ARG A 817 23.76 6.00 -35.73
CA ARG A 817 23.33 7.33 -36.18
C ARG A 817 22.87 8.15 -34.97
N VAL A 818 23.51 9.29 -34.74
CA VAL A 818 23.02 10.28 -33.77
C VAL A 818 21.75 10.93 -34.31
N LEU A 819 20.71 11.03 -33.47
CA LEU A 819 19.47 11.74 -33.77
C LEU A 819 19.64 13.20 -33.33
N ARG A 820 19.73 14.12 -34.28
CA ARG A 820 20.17 15.50 -34.01
C ARG A 820 19.04 16.50 -33.75
N SER A 821 17.82 16.17 -34.16
CA SER A 821 16.64 16.99 -33.98
C SER A 821 15.42 16.15 -33.62
N GLU A 822 14.37 16.78 -33.09
CA GLU A 822 13.15 16.09 -32.71
C GLU A 822 12.47 15.39 -33.90
N GLY A 823 12.47 16.02 -35.08
CA GLY A 823 11.91 15.47 -36.30
C GLY A 823 12.68 14.26 -36.81
N GLU A 824 14.01 14.24 -36.65
CA GLU A 824 14.80 13.03 -36.92
C GLU A 824 14.50 11.90 -35.94
N ALA A 825 14.12 12.26 -34.70
CA ALA A 825 13.98 11.35 -33.57
C ALA A 825 12.58 10.76 -33.38
N VAL A 826 11.77 10.76 -34.45
CA VAL A 826 10.49 10.07 -34.54
C VAL A 826 10.70 8.71 -35.23
N ARG A 827 10.84 7.64 -34.44
CA ARG A 827 11.40 6.36 -34.91
C ARG A 827 10.46 5.17 -34.68
N ASP A 828 10.59 4.19 -35.55
CA ASP A 828 9.96 2.88 -35.40
C ASP A 828 11.00 1.81 -35.06
N CYS A 829 10.57 0.81 -34.29
CA CYS A 829 11.31 -0.44 -34.16
C CYS A 829 11.48 -1.12 -35.53
N ALA A 830 12.61 -1.79 -35.73
CA ALA A 830 12.92 -2.55 -36.93
C ALA A 830 13.53 -3.89 -36.52
N HIS A 831 12.68 -4.90 -36.33
CA HIS A 831 13.09 -6.21 -35.82
C HIS A 831 14.09 -6.89 -36.76
N GLU A 832 13.88 -6.74 -38.07
CA GLU A 832 14.74 -7.27 -39.13
C GLU A 832 16.16 -6.66 -39.13
N ARG A 833 16.34 -5.49 -38.52
CA ARG A 833 17.64 -4.83 -38.33
C ARG A 833 18.10 -4.83 -36.87
N SER A 834 17.39 -5.52 -35.98
CA SER A 834 17.65 -5.49 -34.53
C SER A 834 17.80 -4.07 -33.98
N ARG A 835 16.99 -3.13 -34.48
CA ARG A 835 17.12 -1.71 -34.13
C ARG A 835 16.90 -1.49 -32.64
N VAL A 836 17.83 -0.76 -32.03
CA VAL A 836 17.80 -0.32 -30.64
C VAL A 836 18.28 1.13 -30.55
N TRP A 837 18.09 1.76 -29.39
CA TRP A 837 18.58 3.12 -29.16
C TRP A 837 19.56 3.17 -28.00
N LYS A 838 20.50 4.10 -28.03
CA LYS A 838 21.43 4.36 -26.92
C LYS A 838 21.33 5.82 -26.51
N VAL A 839 21.27 6.09 -25.22
CA VAL A 839 21.53 7.42 -24.67
C VAL A 839 22.94 7.42 -24.12
N GLN A 840 23.83 8.21 -24.72
CA GLN A 840 25.24 8.27 -24.35
C GLN A 840 25.63 9.64 -23.83
N ASN A 841 26.63 9.67 -22.95
CA ASN A 841 27.29 10.88 -22.52
C ASN A 841 28.65 11.01 -23.22
N PRO A 842 28.78 11.85 -24.26
CA PRO A 842 30.02 11.98 -25.02
C PRO A 842 31.18 12.58 -24.20
N ASN A 843 30.87 13.23 -23.07
CA ASN A 843 31.87 13.88 -22.21
C ASN A 843 32.50 12.94 -21.19
N VAL A 844 31.95 11.72 -21.02
CA VAL A 844 32.48 10.73 -20.10
C VAL A 844 32.80 9.46 -20.88
N LEU A 845 34.08 9.15 -20.96
CA LEU A 845 34.57 7.97 -21.67
C LEU A 845 34.78 6.83 -20.69
N ASN A 846 34.37 5.64 -21.10
CA ASN A 846 34.75 4.41 -20.43
C ASN A 846 36.27 4.20 -20.59
N PRO A 847 37.03 4.02 -19.50
CA PRO A 847 38.49 3.95 -19.53
C PRO A 847 39.02 2.71 -20.27
N THR A 848 38.25 1.62 -20.34
CA THR A 848 38.66 0.38 -21.02
C THR A 848 38.45 0.45 -22.52
N THR A 849 37.30 0.97 -22.96
CA THR A 849 36.93 0.96 -24.38
C THR A 849 37.25 2.26 -25.12
N GLY A 850 37.51 3.35 -24.38
CA GLY A 850 37.67 4.69 -24.95
C GLY A 850 36.40 5.27 -25.57
N LYS A 851 35.24 4.61 -25.41
CA LYS A 851 33.95 5.04 -25.95
C LYS A 851 33.10 5.75 -24.89
N PRO A 852 32.16 6.63 -25.30
CA PRO A 852 31.18 7.25 -24.40
C PRO A 852 30.44 6.22 -23.54
N VAL A 853 30.22 6.54 -22.27
CA VAL A 853 29.33 5.76 -21.39
C VAL A 853 27.87 5.92 -21.86
N ALA A 854 27.10 4.84 -21.83
CA ALA A 854 25.73 4.86 -22.35
C ALA A 854 24.78 3.91 -21.62
N PHE A 855 23.48 4.12 -21.83
CA PHE A 855 22.43 3.14 -21.59
C PHE A 855 21.71 2.83 -22.90
N LYS A 856 21.50 1.53 -23.18
CA LYS A 856 20.77 1.02 -24.34
C LYS A 856 19.32 0.75 -23.97
N ILE A 857 18.42 1.15 -24.86
CA ILE A 857 16.96 1.05 -24.74
C ILE A 857 16.44 0.11 -25.81
N MET A 858 15.65 -0.88 -25.39
CA MET A 858 15.08 -1.86 -26.31
C MET A 858 13.83 -2.52 -25.74
N PRO A 859 12.77 -2.72 -26.57
CA PRO A 859 11.64 -3.54 -26.15
C PRO A 859 12.10 -4.99 -25.99
N ALA A 860 11.67 -5.64 -24.92
CA ALA A 860 11.89 -7.06 -24.65
C ALA A 860 10.81 -7.95 -25.29
N THR A 861 9.69 -7.34 -25.66
CA THR A 861 8.53 -7.98 -26.30
C THR A 861 8.29 -7.37 -27.69
N PRO A 862 7.70 -8.12 -28.63
CA PRO A 862 7.29 -7.54 -29.91
C PRO A 862 6.38 -6.34 -29.71
N CYS A 863 6.62 -5.27 -30.48
CA CYS A 863 5.86 -4.04 -30.40
C CYS A 863 5.30 -3.74 -31.81
N PRO A 864 4.00 -4.00 -32.05
CA PRO A 864 3.37 -3.69 -33.33
C PRO A 864 3.02 -2.20 -33.41
N PRO A 865 2.99 -1.61 -34.62
CA PRO A 865 2.50 -0.25 -34.82
C PRO A 865 0.97 -0.16 -34.63
N MET A 866 0.47 1.07 -34.50
CA MET A 866 -0.97 1.35 -34.52
C MET A 866 -1.59 0.95 -35.86
N LEU A 867 -2.69 0.20 -35.81
CA LEU A 867 -3.42 -0.30 -36.98
C LEU A 867 -4.57 0.62 -37.42
N ALA A 868 -5.07 1.47 -36.52
CA ALA A 868 -6.10 2.45 -36.86
C ALA A 868 -5.62 3.35 -38.01
N HIS A 869 -6.50 3.66 -38.96
CA HIS A 869 -6.13 4.49 -40.11
C HIS A 869 -5.59 5.85 -39.62
N PRO A 870 -4.51 6.41 -40.23
CA PRO A 870 -3.89 7.65 -39.74
C PRO A 870 -4.83 8.86 -39.63
N THR A 871 -5.92 8.88 -40.40
CA THR A 871 -6.93 9.95 -40.36
C THR A 871 -8.11 9.66 -39.42
N SER A 872 -8.11 8.52 -38.74
CA SER A 872 -9.15 8.16 -37.77
C SER A 872 -9.05 9.01 -36.51
N ALA A 873 -10.16 9.19 -35.78
CA ALA A 873 -10.16 9.89 -34.51
C ALA A 873 -9.21 9.24 -33.47
N HIS A 874 -9.06 7.92 -33.52
CA HIS A 874 -8.14 7.17 -32.65
C HIS A 874 -6.68 7.55 -32.91
N ALA A 875 -6.26 7.57 -34.18
CA ALA A 875 -4.89 7.87 -34.55
C ALA A 875 -4.55 9.36 -34.41
N THR A 876 -5.49 10.26 -34.70
CA THR A 876 -5.24 11.71 -34.61
C THR A 876 -5.13 12.18 -33.17
N ARG A 877 -5.99 11.70 -32.26
CA ARG A 877 -5.89 11.98 -30.81
C ARG A 877 -4.76 11.18 -30.15
N GLY A 878 -4.50 9.97 -30.63
CA GLY A 878 -3.46 9.06 -30.16
C GLY A 878 -2.13 9.17 -30.91
N ASN A 879 -1.82 10.34 -31.48
CA ASN A 879 -0.70 10.50 -32.41
C ASN A 879 0.64 10.06 -31.81
N PHE A 880 0.81 10.23 -30.49
CA PHE A 880 2.00 9.83 -29.75
C PHE A 880 2.27 8.32 -29.87
N ALA A 881 1.23 7.48 -29.99
CA ALA A 881 1.36 6.03 -30.09
C ALA A 881 1.61 5.53 -31.53
N THR A 882 1.62 6.42 -32.54
CA THR A 882 1.84 6.03 -33.95
C THR A 882 3.28 5.66 -34.27
N LYS A 883 4.21 5.93 -33.34
CA LYS A 883 5.64 5.67 -33.45
C LYS A 883 6.17 5.08 -32.15
N HIS A 884 7.21 4.26 -32.26
CA HIS A 884 7.77 3.53 -31.12
C HIS A 884 8.60 4.41 -30.19
N LEU A 885 9.41 5.30 -30.76
CA LEU A 885 10.24 6.23 -30.01
C LEU A 885 10.04 7.65 -30.52
N TRP A 886 9.91 8.57 -29.58
CA TRP A 886 10.07 10.01 -29.81
C TRP A 886 11.17 10.52 -28.87
N VAL A 887 11.93 11.51 -29.32
CA VAL A 887 12.86 12.25 -28.47
C VAL A 887 12.59 13.74 -28.63
N THR A 888 12.33 14.41 -27.52
CA THR A 888 12.09 15.85 -27.48
C THR A 888 13.15 16.56 -26.67
N ALA A 889 13.40 17.84 -26.95
CA ALA A 889 14.12 18.70 -26.03
C ALA A 889 13.24 18.95 -24.80
N TYR A 890 13.81 18.87 -23.60
CA TYR A 890 13.09 19.05 -22.34
C TYR A 890 12.42 20.43 -22.30
N ASP A 891 11.12 20.43 -22.00
CA ASP A 891 10.36 21.60 -21.58
C ASP A 891 9.54 21.20 -20.34
N PRO A 892 9.59 21.95 -19.24
CA PRO A 892 8.85 21.61 -18.02
C PRO A 892 7.32 21.59 -18.19
N LYS A 893 6.78 22.15 -19.29
CA LYS A 893 5.36 22.08 -19.64
C LYS A 893 4.98 20.84 -20.46
N GLU A 894 5.96 20.13 -21.03
CA GLU A 894 5.75 18.99 -21.90
C GLU A 894 5.75 17.68 -21.08
N MET A 895 4.61 17.40 -20.47
CA MET A 895 4.41 16.24 -19.59
C MET A 895 3.47 15.18 -20.16
N ASN A 896 2.41 15.61 -20.84
CA ASN A 896 1.30 14.76 -21.26
C ASN A 896 1.32 14.53 -22.77
N PRO A 897 1.68 13.33 -23.28
CA PRO A 897 1.93 13.12 -24.70
C PRO A 897 0.66 13.19 -25.57
N ALA A 898 -0.52 12.97 -24.97
CA ALA A 898 -1.81 13.25 -25.59
C ALA A 898 -2.28 14.71 -25.41
N GLY A 899 -1.50 15.57 -24.74
CA GLY A 899 -1.86 16.93 -24.34
C GLY A 899 -2.49 17.03 -22.94
N ASP A 900 -2.65 18.25 -22.44
CA ASP A 900 -3.19 18.52 -21.10
C ASP A 900 -4.70 18.27 -21.02
N TYR A 901 -5.40 18.54 -22.12
CA TYR A 901 -6.84 18.38 -22.28
C TYR A 901 -7.15 17.65 -23.61
N PRO A 902 -6.78 16.37 -23.78
CA PRO A 902 -7.07 15.55 -24.98
C PRO A 902 -8.55 15.34 -25.26
N LEU A 903 -9.39 15.87 -24.38
CA LEU A 903 -10.82 15.95 -24.48
C LEU A 903 -11.27 17.22 -25.25
N HIS A 904 -10.34 18.06 -25.70
CA HIS A 904 -10.62 19.30 -26.40
C HIS A 904 -11.30 19.06 -27.76
N PRO A 905 -12.37 19.82 -28.09
CA PRO A 905 -13.07 19.69 -29.36
C PRO A 905 -12.25 20.15 -30.58
N ASP A 906 -11.33 21.08 -30.37
CA ASP A 906 -10.36 21.53 -31.38
C ASP A 906 -9.00 20.86 -31.14
N PRO A 907 -8.60 19.88 -31.97
CA PRO A 907 -7.31 19.20 -31.82
C PRO A 907 -6.11 20.15 -32.03
N THR A 908 -6.30 21.32 -32.65
CA THR A 908 -5.23 22.32 -32.82
C THR A 908 -4.92 23.10 -31.54
N GLN A 909 -5.81 23.05 -30.55
CA GLN A 909 -5.67 23.71 -29.25
C GLN A 909 -5.20 22.76 -28.13
N ASN A 910 -5.12 21.46 -28.41
CA ASN A 910 -4.54 20.48 -27.50
C ASN A 910 -3.26 19.90 -28.13
N THR A 911 -2.15 20.58 -27.90
CA THR A 911 -0.84 20.16 -28.40
C THR A 911 -0.28 19.00 -27.58
N GLY A 912 0.17 17.94 -28.24
CA GLY A 912 0.81 16.79 -27.61
C GLY A 912 2.17 16.47 -28.21
N LEU A 913 2.62 15.23 -28.00
CA LEU A 913 3.98 14.79 -28.35
C LEU A 913 4.33 15.00 -29.83
N ALA A 914 3.39 14.72 -30.74
CA ALA A 914 3.64 14.92 -32.16
C ALA A 914 3.82 16.40 -32.51
N ASP A 915 3.07 17.30 -31.85
CA ASP A 915 3.19 18.75 -32.08
C ASP A 915 4.48 19.30 -31.49
N TRP A 916 4.92 18.77 -30.34
CA TRP A 916 6.20 19.12 -29.76
C TRP A 916 7.35 18.70 -30.67
N ALA A 917 7.33 17.45 -31.15
CA ALA A 917 8.34 16.96 -32.07
C ALA A 917 8.34 17.70 -33.42
N ALA A 918 7.17 18.15 -33.89
CA ALA A 918 7.04 18.95 -35.11
C ALA A 918 7.70 20.34 -35.01
N LYS A 919 8.02 20.84 -33.80
CA LYS A 919 8.84 22.05 -33.62
C LYS A 919 10.28 21.85 -34.09
N ASP A 920 10.70 20.58 -34.24
CA ASP A 920 12.02 20.15 -34.71
C ASP A 920 13.18 20.86 -33.99
N ARG A 921 13.09 20.98 -32.67
CA ARG A 921 14.15 21.61 -31.88
C ARG A 921 15.45 20.80 -32.02
N PRO A 922 16.62 21.46 -31.99
CA PRO A 922 17.88 20.75 -31.94
C PRO A 922 18.00 19.94 -30.64
N LEU A 923 18.41 18.68 -30.75
CA LEU A 923 18.75 17.82 -29.62
C LEU A 923 20.23 17.93 -29.23
N ASP A 924 21.08 18.36 -30.17
CA ASP A 924 22.49 18.65 -29.89
C ASP A 924 22.62 19.77 -28.84
N GLY A 925 23.15 19.41 -27.66
CA GLY A 925 23.33 20.33 -26.53
C GLY A 925 22.09 20.57 -25.67
N ALA A 926 20.95 19.99 -26.05
CA ALA A 926 19.72 20.03 -25.24
C ALA A 926 19.78 18.99 -24.10
N ASP A 927 18.85 19.15 -23.16
CA ASP A 927 18.42 18.05 -22.30
C ASP A 927 17.33 17.27 -23.06
N CYS A 928 17.48 15.95 -23.21
CA CYS A 928 16.61 15.14 -24.05
C CYS A 928 15.64 14.31 -23.21
N VAL A 929 14.37 14.24 -23.63
CA VAL A 929 13.34 13.38 -23.03
C VAL A 929 12.93 12.33 -24.04
N LEU A 930 12.93 11.07 -23.63
CA LEU A 930 12.52 9.96 -24.47
C LEU A 930 11.09 9.53 -24.12
N TRP A 931 10.31 9.26 -25.15
CA TRP A 931 8.93 8.80 -25.04
C TRP A 931 8.82 7.50 -25.82
N PHE A 932 8.76 6.38 -25.09
CA PHE A 932 8.75 5.06 -25.68
C PHE A 932 7.35 4.46 -25.62
N ASN A 933 6.78 4.11 -26.77
CA ASN A 933 5.48 3.45 -26.85
C ASN A 933 5.66 1.94 -26.94
N LEU A 934 5.32 1.25 -25.85
CA LEU A 934 5.13 -0.20 -25.86
C LEU A 934 3.72 -0.50 -26.35
N GLY A 935 3.57 -1.50 -27.21
CA GLY A 935 2.30 -1.83 -27.85
C GLY A 935 2.06 -3.32 -27.91
N ILE A 936 0.79 -3.72 -27.87
CA ILE A 936 0.33 -5.09 -28.20
C ILE A 936 -0.96 -5.00 -29.02
N THR A 937 -1.12 -5.91 -29.97
CA THR A 937 -2.40 -6.18 -30.64
C THR A 937 -3.04 -7.40 -29.99
N HIS A 938 -4.12 -7.19 -29.26
CA HIS A 938 -4.84 -8.23 -28.56
C HIS A 938 -5.92 -8.82 -29.47
N VAL A 939 -5.59 -9.94 -30.12
CA VAL A 939 -6.57 -10.83 -30.75
C VAL A 939 -7.06 -11.78 -29.66
N VAL A 940 -8.23 -11.44 -29.10
CA VAL A 940 -8.78 -12.12 -27.92
C VAL A 940 -9.01 -13.60 -28.20
N ARG A 941 -8.73 -14.45 -27.22
CA ARG A 941 -8.96 -15.89 -27.30
C ARG A 941 -10.04 -16.32 -26.29
N PRO A 942 -10.68 -17.49 -26.48
CA PRO A 942 -11.58 -18.05 -25.48
C PRO A 942 -10.94 -18.22 -24.09
N GLU A 943 -9.64 -18.47 -24.00
CA GLU A 943 -8.91 -18.58 -22.73
C GLU A 943 -8.81 -17.27 -21.94
N ASP A 944 -9.04 -16.14 -22.60
CA ASP A 944 -9.05 -14.81 -21.98
C ASP A 944 -10.40 -14.51 -21.31
N TRP A 945 -11.35 -15.46 -21.35
CA TRP A 945 -12.71 -15.37 -20.84
C TRP A 945 -12.99 -16.46 -19.78
N PRO A 946 -13.72 -16.18 -18.67
CA PRO A 946 -14.35 -14.90 -18.30
C PRO A 946 -13.46 -13.87 -17.61
N VAL A 947 -12.23 -14.24 -17.29
CA VAL A 947 -11.21 -13.36 -16.72
C VAL A 947 -9.87 -13.72 -17.36
N MET A 948 -9.20 -12.71 -17.88
CA MET A 948 -8.01 -12.85 -18.71
C MET A 948 -6.79 -13.20 -17.87
N PRO A 949 -6.03 -14.26 -18.20
CA PRO A 949 -4.70 -14.48 -17.65
C PRO A 949 -3.77 -13.30 -17.92
N VAL A 950 -2.70 -13.14 -17.13
CA VAL A 950 -1.78 -12.01 -17.33
C VAL A 950 -1.06 -12.12 -18.68
N GLU A 951 -1.15 -11.05 -19.48
CA GLU A 951 -0.29 -10.79 -20.65
C GLU A 951 0.71 -9.69 -20.28
N SER A 952 1.96 -9.73 -20.79
CA SER A 952 3.03 -8.83 -20.32
C SER A 952 3.84 -8.21 -21.46
N LEU A 953 4.11 -6.90 -21.35
CA LEU A 953 5.02 -6.16 -22.22
C LEU A 953 6.17 -5.61 -21.39
N MET A 954 7.38 -5.57 -21.95
CA MET A 954 8.55 -5.12 -21.20
C MET A 954 9.51 -4.27 -22.04
N LEU A 955 10.09 -3.25 -21.40
CA LEU A 955 11.12 -2.36 -21.94
C LEU A 955 12.37 -2.46 -21.06
N HIS A 956 13.54 -2.62 -21.69
CA HIS A 956 14.82 -2.69 -20.99
C HIS A 956 15.67 -1.44 -21.21
N PHE A 957 16.36 -1.04 -20.15
CA PHE A 957 17.41 -0.03 -20.11
C PHE A 957 18.67 -0.69 -19.57
N LYS A 958 19.60 -1.03 -20.45
CA LYS A 958 20.80 -1.79 -20.10
C LYS A 958 22.05 -0.91 -20.16
N PRO A 959 22.96 -0.99 -19.18
CA PRO A 959 24.22 -0.26 -19.26
C PRO A 959 25.01 -0.72 -20.49
N TRP A 960 25.65 0.23 -21.18
CA TRP A 960 26.50 -0.02 -22.35
C TRP A 960 27.80 0.77 -22.20
N GLY A 961 28.86 0.09 -21.76
CA GLY A 961 30.11 0.75 -21.40
C GLY A 961 29.97 1.72 -20.22
N PHE A 962 28.84 1.73 -19.51
CA PHE A 962 28.67 2.57 -18.33
C PHE A 962 29.65 2.17 -17.23
N PHE A 963 29.75 0.87 -16.94
CA PHE A 963 30.72 0.28 -16.03
C PHE A 963 31.98 -0.18 -16.76
N ASP A 964 33.10 -0.27 -16.04
CA ASP A 964 34.39 -0.76 -16.58
C ASP A 964 34.38 -2.26 -16.85
N SER A 965 33.53 -3.00 -16.14
CA SER A 965 33.32 -4.44 -16.30
C SER A 965 31.92 -4.81 -15.83
N ASN A 966 31.61 -6.11 -15.78
CA ASN A 966 30.32 -6.58 -15.24
C ASN A 966 30.17 -6.11 -13.77
N PRO A 967 29.19 -5.25 -13.45
CA PRO A 967 29.01 -4.72 -12.08
C PRO A 967 28.54 -5.79 -11.08
N ALA A 968 28.10 -6.96 -11.56
CA ALA A 968 27.64 -8.07 -10.72
C ALA A 968 28.76 -9.06 -10.33
N LEU A 969 30.04 -8.73 -10.55
CA LEU A 969 31.17 -9.60 -10.21
C LEU A 969 31.45 -9.71 -8.71
N ASP A 970 31.09 -8.68 -7.95
CA ASP A 970 31.27 -8.60 -6.49
C ASP A 970 30.15 -9.30 -5.70
N ILE A 971 29.08 -9.74 -6.37
CA ILE A 971 28.06 -10.60 -5.76
C ILE A 971 28.77 -11.83 -5.18
N PRO A 972 28.53 -12.19 -3.92
CA PRO A 972 29.22 -13.30 -3.29
C PRO A 972 28.74 -14.66 -3.81
N PRO A 973 29.62 -15.69 -3.87
CA PRO A 973 29.28 -17.06 -4.28
C PRO A 973 28.49 -17.80 -3.20
N ILE A 974 27.28 -17.33 -2.86
CA ILE A 974 26.48 -17.91 -1.78
C ILE A 974 25.56 -19.00 -2.33
N ARG A 975 25.65 -20.19 -1.74
CA ARG A 975 24.67 -21.26 -1.92
C ARG A 975 23.48 -21.03 -0.97
N ASN A 976 22.27 -21.05 -1.50
CA ASN A 976 21.06 -21.07 -0.66
C ASN A 976 20.98 -22.41 0.09
N ALA A 977 21.19 -22.37 1.41
CA ALA A 977 21.18 -23.54 2.28
C ALA A 977 19.77 -24.07 2.58
N ALA A 978 18.70 -23.36 2.21
CA ALA A 978 17.32 -23.83 2.32
C ALA A 978 16.91 -24.72 1.14
N SER A 979 17.57 -24.60 -0.02
CA SER A 979 17.28 -25.43 -1.19
C SER A 979 17.52 -26.93 -0.91
N ARG A 980 16.65 -27.80 -1.45
CA ARG A 980 16.71 -29.26 -1.29
C ARG A 980 16.62 -29.92 -2.67
N ASN A 981 17.41 -30.96 -2.90
CA ASN A 981 17.24 -31.81 -4.07
C ASN A 981 16.03 -32.74 -3.86
N PHE A 982 15.19 -32.89 -4.87
CA PHE A 982 14.02 -33.78 -4.83
C PHE A 982 14.42 -35.23 -4.52
N ASP A 983 15.49 -35.72 -5.15
CA ASP A 983 15.92 -37.12 -5.01
C ASP A 983 16.60 -37.41 -3.66
N ASP A 984 17.18 -36.41 -3.01
CA ASP A 984 17.82 -36.57 -1.69
C ASP A 984 16.77 -36.83 -0.59
N ALA A 985 15.53 -36.36 -0.78
CA ALA A 985 14.41 -36.67 0.10
C ALA A 985 13.93 -38.12 -0.06
N ALA A 986 14.02 -38.69 -1.28
CA ALA A 986 13.63 -40.06 -1.60
C ALA A 986 14.70 -41.10 -1.18
N ARG A 987 15.99 -40.72 -1.16
CA ARG A 987 17.11 -41.61 -0.83
C ARG A 987 17.31 -41.90 0.66
N LYS A 988 16.51 -41.32 1.56
CA LYS A 988 16.55 -41.62 3.02
C LYS A 988 16.20 -43.08 3.39
N GLY A 989 15.89 -43.94 2.42
CA GLY A 989 15.64 -45.38 2.62
C GLY A 989 16.61 -46.35 1.94
N ALA A 990 17.66 -45.90 1.25
CA ALA A 990 18.58 -46.78 0.53
C ALA A 990 20.02 -46.72 1.10
N PRO A 991 20.51 -47.77 1.79
CA PRO A 991 21.92 -47.85 2.18
C PRO A 991 22.78 -48.14 0.95
N GLY A 992 23.74 -47.27 0.63
CA GLY A 992 24.87 -47.64 -0.24
C GLY A 992 24.98 -46.99 -1.62
N ALA A 993 24.47 -45.77 -1.84
CA ALA A 993 24.83 -45.03 -3.05
C ALA A 993 26.15 -44.25 -2.85
N THR A 994 27.19 -44.67 -3.57
CA THR A 994 28.49 -44.02 -3.70
C THR A 994 28.32 -42.53 -4.03
N LYS A 995 28.89 -41.65 -3.20
CA LYS A 995 28.96 -40.21 -3.48
C LYS A 995 29.85 -39.99 -4.71
N GLN A 996 29.24 -39.89 -5.89
CA GLN A 996 29.90 -39.28 -7.03
C GLN A 996 30.16 -37.82 -6.67
N VAL A 997 31.44 -37.44 -6.51
CA VAL A 997 31.86 -36.08 -6.19
C VAL A 997 31.64 -35.24 -7.45
N VAL A 998 30.41 -34.75 -7.63
CA VAL A 998 30.14 -33.66 -8.57
C VAL A 998 30.66 -32.39 -7.91
N ALA A 999 31.55 -31.66 -8.59
CA ALA A 999 32.15 -30.43 -8.09
C ALA A 999 31.05 -29.49 -7.54
N ALA A 1000 31.16 -29.11 -6.27
CA ALA A 1000 30.17 -28.23 -5.67
C ALA A 1000 30.22 -26.85 -6.34
N CYS A 1001 29.06 -26.17 -6.37
CA CYS A 1001 28.82 -24.82 -6.94
C CYS A 1001 29.86 -23.73 -6.56
N CYS A 1002 30.72 -24.01 -5.57
CA CYS A 1002 31.73 -23.11 -5.01
C CYS A 1002 32.94 -23.87 -4.40
N ALA A 1003 33.25 -25.09 -4.87
CA ALA A 1003 34.35 -25.88 -4.30
C ALA A 1003 35.71 -25.20 -4.59
N LYS A 1004 36.50 -24.95 -3.54
CA LYS A 1004 37.93 -24.61 -3.72
C LYS A 1004 38.65 -25.75 -4.45
N PRO A 1005 39.63 -25.44 -5.32
CA PRO A 1005 40.40 -26.45 -6.01
C PRO A 1005 41.07 -27.44 -5.04
N PRO A 1006 41.29 -28.70 -5.45
CA PRO A 1006 42.36 -29.50 -4.85
C PRO A 1006 43.66 -28.70 -4.98
N GLN A 1007 44.40 -28.51 -3.88
CA GLN A 1007 45.73 -27.92 -4.00
C GLN A 1007 46.56 -28.75 -4.99
N PRO A 1008 47.26 -28.13 -5.95
CA PRO A 1008 48.20 -28.87 -6.77
C PRO A 1008 49.22 -29.54 -5.84
N PRO A 1009 49.64 -30.78 -6.11
CA PRO A 1009 50.71 -31.39 -5.34
C PRO A 1009 51.92 -30.46 -5.39
N ALA A 1010 52.50 -30.18 -4.23
CA ALA A 1010 53.70 -29.35 -4.12
C ALA A 1010 54.81 -29.98 -4.96
N GLN A 1011 54.96 -29.53 -6.21
CA GLN A 1011 56.13 -29.84 -7.01
C GLN A 1011 57.26 -28.96 -6.46
N PRO A 1012 58.36 -29.55 -5.97
CA PRO A 1012 59.53 -28.77 -5.63
C PRO A 1012 60.02 -28.09 -6.91
N LEU A 1013 60.06 -26.76 -6.89
CA LEU A 1013 60.70 -25.94 -7.91
C LEU A 1013 62.18 -26.34 -8.03
N SER A 1014 62.49 -27.25 -8.95
CA SER A 1014 63.84 -27.36 -9.48
C SER A 1014 64.04 -26.21 -10.46
N ARG A 1015 64.97 -25.32 -10.11
CA ARG A 1015 65.44 -24.20 -10.94
C ARG A 1015 65.70 -24.64 -12.39
N LEU A 1016 65.16 -23.88 -13.34
CA LEU A 1016 65.78 -23.54 -14.63
C LEU A 1016 65.27 -22.19 -15.08
#